data_AF-A0A523QIC2-F1
#
_entry.id   AF-A0A523QIC2-F1
#
_cell.length_a   1.000
_cell.length_b   1.000
_cell.length_c   1.000
_cell.angle_alpha   90.00
_cell.angle_beta   90.00
_cell.angle_gamma   90.00
#
_symmetry.space_group_name_H-M   'P 1'
#
loop_
_entity.id
_entity.type
_entity.pdbx_description
1 polymer ?
#
loop_
_entity_poly.entity_id
_entity_poly.type
_entity_poly.pdbx_seq_one_letter_code
_entity_poly.pdbx_strand_id
1 'polypeptide(L)'
;ALGAQKCWEMGIEGEELEGVISGLRLLHQIALKEKVKIGKRIAVIGGGNTAIDAARSALRLGADEVTIVYRRSRKEMPAEEEEVREAEKEGVKILFLAAPLRANGNNGKLVSLTCQRMKLGKLDASGRARPEPIPGSEFDIPCDTLIAAIGQYLDRSCLEGTSVQLTKRSYLEVDEKTLETSSKGIFAAGDCVSGPATAIEAIASGRRAAHSINQYLTGKEPFPQEEIFHIKKGELNEIDPKEFAQVERIPRGKIPDLALEDRRGNFAETQLGFTEGMVERECQRCLSCGCQEIFECRLRDYAIEYGVNGEHFQGRRQHYTIDDAHPYIIRDPNKCILCGGCVRICLEVQGAGAFAFINRGFNTAIRPSLDVPLQDTTCETCGQCLSICPTGSLSPRIHLPKPGPYKLKKVSTVCPYCGIGCGLTLHVMDDRVIKASSPLESVVNQGNLCFWGSFGFESIYNSHRIKDPLIREKGKLVKRGWDQAMETAGAGFQELIKRYGPQSLAVLSSPHLTNEEIYLAQKLARVVFQTNNMGSLSPSSFQDGLIQSLGKNASTSSFSDISSSDLILLFGCDITEKYPIVGLKVREAVKRGARLIIVHFRRTKLDDLASMVLRIKEKDGGALLKGILSFIITQDLADSEFIKRRTSEFTSFAKKIKNWSPENLWKSLLLKPKKILSAVNLYLASKRPIIILDA
;
A
#
# COMPACT_ATOMS: atom_id res chain seq x y z
N ALA A 1 -0.03 -31.13 27.63
CA ALA A 1 0.31 -29.69 27.68
C ALA A 1 0.06 -29.19 29.10
N LEU A 2 0.84 -28.21 29.56
CA LEU A 2 0.67 -27.56 30.86
C LEU A 2 -0.14 -26.29 30.71
N GLY A 3 -1.12 -26.07 31.58
CA GLY A 3 -1.98 -24.89 31.59
C GLY A 3 -2.79 -24.77 32.87
N ALA A 4 -3.58 -23.72 33.00
CA ALA A 4 -4.44 -23.47 34.16
C ALA A 4 -5.72 -24.32 34.12
N GLN A 5 -5.57 -25.64 33.99
CA GLN A 5 -6.66 -26.58 33.72
C GLN A 5 -7.32 -27.16 34.98
N LYS A 6 -6.80 -26.85 36.18
CA LYS A 6 -7.36 -27.29 37.46
C LYS A 6 -8.24 -26.20 38.05
N CYS A 7 -9.30 -26.59 38.76
CA CYS A 7 -10.20 -25.67 39.45
C CYS A 7 -9.91 -25.66 40.95
N TRP A 8 -10.06 -24.48 41.56
CA TRP A 8 -10.15 -24.39 43.01
C TRP A 8 -11.43 -25.05 43.53
N GLU A 9 -11.30 -25.75 44.65
CA GLU A 9 -12.42 -26.23 45.45
C GLU A 9 -13.06 -25.07 46.21
N MET A 10 -14.35 -25.17 46.49
CA MET A 10 -15.14 -24.15 47.18
C MET A 10 -14.81 -24.12 48.68
N GLY A 11 -14.38 -25.25 49.25
CA GLY A 11 -14.02 -25.39 50.65
C GLY A 11 -15.23 -25.33 51.58
N ILE A 12 -16.39 -25.82 51.11
CA ILE A 12 -17.65 -25.84 51.86
C ILE A 12 -18.02 -27.27 52.27
N GLU A 13 -18.78 -27.41 53.36
CA GLU A 13 -19.31 -28.72 53.76
C GLU A 13 -20.29 -29.24 52.69
N GLY A 14 -20.21 -30.53 52.34
CA GLY A 14 -21.07 -31.18 51.33
C GLY A 14 -20.57 -31.06 49.88
N GLU A 15 -19.34 -30.62 49.65
CA GLU A 15 -18.75 -30.51 48.29
C GLU A 15 -18.56 -31.88 47.60
N GLU A 16 -18.50 -32.98 48.34
CA GLU A 16 -18.37 -34.36 47.84
C GLU A 16 -19.71 -35.00 47.42
N LEU A 17 -20.84 -34.28 47.52
CA LEU A 17 -22.16 -34.81 47.20
C LEU A 17 -22.34 -35.09 45.71
N GLU A 18 -23.10 -36.15 45.38
CA GLU A 18 -23.50 -36.43 44.01
C GLU A 18 -24.39 -35.28 43.50
N GLY A 19 -23.92 -34.57 42.47
CA GLY A 19 -24.54 -33.36 41.92
C GLY A 19 -23.66 -32.10 42.01
N VAL A 20 -22.55 -32.14 42.75
CA VAL A 20 -21.55 -31.07 42.75
C VAL A 20 -20.51 -31.36 41.66
N ILE A 21 -20.32 -30.43 40.73
CA ILE A 21 -19.40 -30.57 39.60
C ILE A 21 -18.56 -29.31 39.39
N SER A 22 -17.35 -29.49 38.86
CA SER A 22 -16.51 -28.37 38.42
C SER A 22 -17.02 -27.78 37.10
N GLY A 23 -17.06 -26.45 37.01
CA GLY A 23 -17.44 -25.74 35.79
C GLY A 23 -16.51 -26.04 34.61
N LEU A 24 -15.20 -26.12 34.83
CA LEU A 24 -14.26 -26.52 33.77
C LEU A 24 -14.50 -27.97 33.33
N ARG A 25 -14.73 -28.88 34.27
CA ARG A 25 -15.00 -30.27 33.93
C ARG A 25 -16.27 -30.38 33.08
N LEU A 26 -17.34 -29.70 33.48
CA LEU A 26 -18.58 -29.64 32.70
C LEU A 26 -18.33 -29.15 31.28
N LEU A 27 -17.71 -27.98 31.12
CA LEU A 27 -17.45 -27.38 29.82
C LEU A 27 -16.53 -28.24 28.96
N HIS A 28 -15.52 -28.88 29.56
CA HIS A 28 -14.63 -29.81 28.88
C HIS A 28 -15.38 -31.04 28.35
N GLN A 29 -16.27 -31.65 29.15
CA GLN A 29 -17.08 -32.77 28.71
C GLN A 29 -18.05 -32.40 27.58
N ILE A 30 -18.65 -31.21 27.64
CA ILE A 30 -19.48 -30.66 26.56
C ILE A 30 -18.66 -30.50 25.29
N ALA A 31 -17.46 -29.93 25.38
CA ALA A 31 -16.56 -29.74 24.25
C ALA A 31 -16.14 -31.08 23.59
N LEU A 32 -15.94 -32.13 24.40
CA LEU A 32 -15.66 -33.49 23.94
C LEU A 32 -16.90 -34.25 23.45
N LYS A 33 -18.08 -33.61 23.45
CA LYS A 33 -19.39 -34.21 23.08
C LYS A 33 -19.74 -35.44 23.92
N GLU A 34 -19.26 -35.49 25.16
CA GLU A 34 -19.62 -36.54 26.11
C GLU A 34 -21.07 -36.35 26.59
N LYS A 35 -21.72 -37.44 26.98
CA LYS A 35 -23.04 -37.37 27.59
C LYS A 35 -22.92 -36.86 29.02
N VAL A 36 -23.20 -35.57 29.22
CA VAL A 36 -23.28 -34.96 30.54
C VAL A 36 -24.70 -35.10 31.10
N LYS A 37 -24.82 -35.60 32.33
CA LYS A 37 -26.08 -35.56 33.08
C LYS A 37 -26.07 -34.32 33.97
N ILE A 38 -27.06 -33.45 33.78
CA ILE A 38 -27.34 -32.32 34.67
C ILE A 38 -28.75 -32.45 35.23
N GLY A 39 -29.00 -31.88 36.41
CA GLY A 39 -30.33 -31.79 36.99
C GLY A 39 -31.15 -30.64 36.39
N LYS A 40 -32.31 -30.37 37.01
CA LYS A 40 -33.28 -29.36 36.54
C LYS A 40 -33.05 -27.99 37.17
N ARG A 41 -32.52 -27.92 38.40
CA ARG A 41 -32.32 -26.68 39.17
C ARG A 41 -30.85 -26.51 39.54
N ILE A 42 -30.20 -25.53 38.92
CA ILE A 42 -28.75 -25.45 38.92
C ILE A 42 -28.29 -24.17 39.61
N ALA A 43 -27.36 -24.32 40.56
CA ALA A 43 -26.65 -23.20 41.15
C ALA A 43 -25.22 -23.15 40.61
N VAL A 44 -24.76 -22.00 40.13
CA VAL A 44 -23.38 -21.80 39.63
C VAL A 44 -22.67 -20.81 40.54
N ILE A 45 -21.55 -21.21 41.13
CA ILE A 45 -20.77 -20.35 42.02
C ILE A 45 -19.64 -19.70 41.24
N GLY A 46 -19.69 -18.38 41.12
CA GLY A 46 -18.65 -17.61 40.44
C GLY A 46 -19.20 -16.36 39.78
N GLY A 47 -18.30 -15.57 39.19
CA GLY A 47 -18.68 -14.38 38.42
C GLY A 47 -17.79 -14.07 37.23
N GLY A 48 -16.90 -15.01 36.85
CA GLY A 48 -16.10 -14.89 35.62
C GLY A 48 -16.78 -15.51 34.42
N ASN A 49 -16.15 -15.40 33.24
CA ASN A 49 -16.69 -15.95 31.99
C ASN A 49 -17.01 -17.44 32.10
N THR A 50 -16.16 -18.24 32.78
CA THR A 50 -16.45 -19.67 33.04
C THR A 50 -17.78 -19.90 33.76
N ALA A 51 -18.18 -19.01 34.68
CA ALA A 51 -19.47 -19.12 35.37
C ALA A 51 -20.65 -18.80 34.45
N ILE A 52 -20.50 -17.79 33.57
CA ILE A 52 -21.50 -17.46 32.55
C ILE A 52 -21.64 -18.59 31.54
N ASP A 53 -20.52 -19.11 31.04
CA ASP A 53 -20.46 -20.21 30.08
C ASP A 53 -21.12 -21.48 30.64
N ALA A 54 -20.80 -21.82 31.90
CA ALA A 54 -21.41 -22.96 32.57
C ALA A 54 -22.92 -22.77 32.76
N ALA A 55 -23.36 -21.57 33.17
CA ALA A 55 -24.77 -21.28 33.37
C ALA A 55 -25.58 -21.36 32.07
N ARG A 56 -25.11 -20.72 30.99
CA ARG A 56 -25.77 -20.76 29.68
C ARG A 56 -25.72 -22.16 29.07
N SER A 57 -24.61 -22.88 29.23
CA SER A 57 -24.51 -24.29 28.78
C SER A 57 -25.47 -25.21 29.53
N ALA A 58 -25.74 -24.92 30.80
CA ALA A 58 -26.71 -25.69 31.58
C ALA A 58 -28.15 -25.51 31.05
N LEU A 59 -28.53 -24.29 30.62
CA LEU A 59 -29.80 -24.06 29.91
C LEU A 59 -29.86 -24.81 28.58
N ARG A 60 -28.75 -24.87 27.84
CA ARG A 60 -28.65 -25.60 26.57
C ARG A 60 -28.78 -27.11 26.74
N LEU A 61 -28.34 -27.65 27.88
CA LEU A 61 -28.51 -29.05 28.25
C LEU A 61 -29.92 -29.38 28.80
N GLY A 62 -30.81 -28.37 28.91
CA GLY A 62 -32.21 -28.57 29.29
C GLY A 62 -32.56 -28.31 30.75
N ALA A 63 -31.76 -27.51 31.48
CA ALA A 63 -32.12 -27.07 32.82
C ALA A 63 -33.34 -26.15 32.83
N ASP A 64 -34.23 -26.32 33.81
CA ASP A 64 -35.44 -25.51 33.99
C ASP A 64 -35.11 -24.15 34.64
N GLU A 65 -34.20 -24.16 35.62
CA GLU A 65 -33.80 -22.97 36.37
C GLU A 65 -32.29 -22.97 36.63
N VAL A 66 -31.63 -21.85 36.30
CA VAL A 66 -30.19 -21.66 36.54
C VAL A 66 -29.98 -20.36 37.30
N THR A 67 -29.29 -20.45 38.45
CA THR A 67 -28.96 -19.30 39.31
C THR A 67 -27.45 -19.18 39.49
N ILE A 68 -26.87 -18.06 39.12
CA ILE A 68 -25.48 -17.72 39.43
C ILE A 68 -25.45 -17.05 40.81
N VAL A 69 -24.59 -17.54 41.70
CA VAL A 69 -24.34 -16.96 43.02
C VAL A 69 -23.01 -16.25 42.99
N TYR A 70 -23.03 -14.92 43.16
CA TYR A 70 -21.83 -14.09 43.11
C TYR A 70 -21.68 -13.24 44.37
N ARG A 71 -20.51 -13.33 45.01
CA ARG A 71 -20.22 -12.69 46.30
C ARG A 71 -20.07 -11.17 46.26
N ARG A 72 -20.05 -10.54 45.09
CA ARG A 72 -19.91 -9.08 44.90
C ARG A 72 -21.07 -8.52 44.07
N SER A 73 -21.04 -7.22 43.77
CA SER A 73 -22.03 -6.59 42.89
C SER A 73 -21.67 -6.79 41.41
N ARG A 74 -22.60 -6.41 40.52
CA ARG A 74 -22.41 -6.43 39.07
C ARG A 74 -21.16 -5.68 38.62
N LYS A 75 -20.84 -4.53 39.25
CA LYS A 75 -19.71 -3.69 38.86
C LYS A 75 -18.36 -4.37 39.06
N GLU A 76 -18.24 -5.26 40.04
CA GLU A 76 -17.00 -6.02 40.29
C GLU A 76 -17.01 -7.42 39.64
N MET A 77 -18.04 -7.74 38.84
CA MET A 77 -18.13 -9.02 38.14
C MET A 77 -17.05 -9.07 37.05
N PRO A 78 -16.15 -10.06 37.06
CA PRO A 78 -15.06 -10.14 36.07
C PRO A 78 -15.48 -10.63 34.69
N ALA A 79 -16.71 -11.14 34.52
CA ALA A 79 -17.24 -11.52 33.21
C ALA A 79 -17.50 -10.30 32.32
N GLU A 80 -17.40 -10.49 31.00
CA GLU A 80 -17.72 -9.45 30.03
C GLU A 80 -19.20 -9.02 30.15
N GLU A 81 -19.47 -7.71 30.22
CA GLU A 81 -20.81 -7.17 30.48
C GLU A 81 -21.84 -7.59 29.41
N GLU A 82 -21.39 -7.80 28.17
CA GLU A 82 -22.23 -8.32 27.09
C GLU A 82 -22.68 -9.76 27.34
N GLU A 83 -21.78 -10.63 27.81
CA GLU A 83 -22.09 -12.03 28.15
C GLU A 83 -23.04 -12.13 29.36
N VAL A 84 -22.85 -11.26 30.36
CA VAL A 84 -23.75 -11.17 31.52
C VAL A 84 -25.17 -10.81 31.06
N ARG A 85 -25.31 -9.83 30.15
CA ARG A 85 -26.62 -9.43 29.61
C ARG A 85 -27.29 -10.52 28.79
N GLU A 86 -26.54 -11.25 27.97
CA GLU A 86 -27.08 -12.36 27.19
C GLU A 86 -27.53 -13.52 28.09
N ALA A 87 -26.80 -13.82 29.17
CA ALA A 87 -27.22 -14.80 30.16
C ALA A 87 -28.54 -14.41 30.85
N GLU A 88 -28.67 -13.14 31.26
CA GLU A 88 -29.91 -12.60 31.86
C GLU A 88 -31.09 -12.69 30.87
N LYS A 89 -30.87 -12.37 29.59
CA LYS A 89 -31.90 -12.49 28.54
C LYS A 89 -32.36 -13.93 28.31
N GLU A 90 -31.46 -14.91 28.42
CA GLU A 90 -31.78 -16.33 28.31
C GLU A 90 -32.52 -16.89 29.54
N GLY A 91 -32.61 -16.09 30.61
CA GLY A 91 -33.34 -16.40 31.84
C GLY A 91 -32.46 -16.89 32.98
N VAL A 92 -31.13 -16.75 32.90
CA VAL A 92 -30.23 -17.02 34.02
C VAL A 92 -30.45 -15.97 35.11
N LYS A 93 -30.75 -16.41 36.33
CA LYS A 93 -30.88 -15.53 37.49
C LYS A 93 -29.51 -15.26 38.09
N ILE A 94 -29.16 -14.01 38.38
CA ILE A 94 -27.89 -13.68 39.03
C ILE A 94 -28.17 -13.12 40.42
N LEU A 95 -27.74 -13.86 41.43
CA LEU A 95 -27.83 -13.50 42.83
C LEU A 95 -26.53 -12.85 43.29
N PHE A 96 -26.52 -11.52 43.27
CA PHE A 96 -25.43 -10.72 43.78
C PHE A 96 -25.37 -10.72 45.30
N LEU A 97 -24.20 -10.39 45.84
CA LEU A 97 -23.94 -10.25 47.27
C LEU A 97 -24.35 -11.52 48.06
N ALA A 98 -24.03 -12.68 47.51
CA ALA A 98 -24.25 -13.98 48.14
C ALA A 98 -23.04 -14.89 47.96
N ALA A 99 -22.69 -15.69 48.96
CA ALA A 99 -21.67 -16.72 48.84
C ALA A 99 -22.14 -18.04 49.47
N PRO A 100 -21.67 -19.19 48.98
CA PRO A 100 -22.05 -20.48 49.53
C PRO A 100 -21.41 -20.70 50.91
N LEU A 101 -22.14 -21.37 51.81
CA LEU A 101 -21.65 -21.84 53.11
C LEU A 101 -21.64 -23.37 53.20
N ARG A 102 -22.71 -24.02 52.73
CA ARG A 102 -22.86 -25.48 52.79
C ARG A 102 -23.76 -26.00 51.67
N ALA A 103 -23.38 -27.14 51.09
CA ALA A 103 -24.22 -27.92 50.20
C ALA A 103 -24.99 -28.97 51.01
N ASN A 104 -26.32 -28.93 50.98
CA ASN A 104 -27.18 -29.84 51.73
C ASN A 104 -27.58 -31.04 50.87
N GLY A 105 -27.35 -32.24 51.39
CA GLY A 105 -27.67 -33.49 50.70
C GLY A 105 -28.74 -34.32 51.42
N ASN A 106 -29.46 -35.13 50.65
CA ASN A 106 -30.34 -36.20 51.13
C ASN A 106 -29.97 -37.51 50.41
N ASN A 107 -29.72 -38.59 51.15
CA ASN A 107 -29.24 -39.88 50.62
C ASN A 107 -28.02 -39.75 49.68
N GLY A 108 -27.07 -38.86 50.01
CA GLY A 108 -25.85 -38.63 49.23
C GLY A 108 -26.02 -37.75 47.98
N LYS A 109 -27.24 -37.28 47.69
CA LYS A 109 -27.53 -36.39 46.54
C LYS A 109 -27.83 -34.97 46.98
N LEU A 110 -27.37 -33.99 46.21
CA LEU A 110 -27.62 -32.57 46.45
C LEU A 110 -29.12 -32.22 46.37
N VAL A 111 -29.62 -31.44 47.35
CA VAL A 111 -31.02 -30.97 47.39
C VAL A 111 -31.12 -29.44 47.47
N SER A 112 -30.20 -28.79 48.18
CA SER A 112 -30.16 -27.32 48.30
C SER A 112 -28.76 -26.81 48.62
N LEU A 113 -28.54 -25.53 48.37
CA LEU A 113 -27.33 -24.79 48.72
C LEU A 113 -27.67 -23.71 49.75
N THR A 114 -27.07 -23.78 50.93
CA THR A 114 -27.14 -22.71 51.93
C THR A 114 -26.15 -21.61 51.55
N CYS A 115 -26.65 -20.41 51.34
CA CYS A 115 -25.88 -19.20 51.04
C CYS A 115 -25.98 -18.19 52.18
N GLN A 116 -24.97 -17.33 52.28
CA GLN A 116 -24.94 -16.18 53.18
C GLN A 116 -24.97 -14.88 52.40
N ARG A 117 -25.67 -13.85 52.90
CA ARG A 117 -25.59 -12.50 52.32
C ARG A 117 -24.24 -11.85 52.62
N MET A 118 -23.75 -11.12 51.64
CA MET A 118 -22.48 -10.40 51.68
C MET A 118 -22.75 -8.88 51.65
N LYS A 119 -21.86 -8.10 52.25
CA LYS A 119 -21.77 -6.64 52.05
C LYS A 119 -20.42 -6.29 51.42
N LEU A 120 -20.35 -5.14 50.75
CA LEU A 120 -19.09 -4.64 50.20
C LEU A 120 -18.32 -3.90 51.29
N GLY A 121 -17.11 -4.38 51.60
CA GLY A 121 -16.14 -3.75 52.46
C GLY A 121 -15.11 -2.92 51.68
N LYS A 122 -13.94 -2.69 52.27
CA LYS A 122 -12.83 -1.93 51.64
C LYS A 122 -12.34 -2.59 50.36
N LEU A 123 -11.75 -1.80 49.45
CA LEU A 123 -11.12 -2.31 48.23
C LEU A 123 -9.97 -3.27 48.57
N ASP A 124 -9.88 -4.37 47.83
CA ASP A 124 -8.80 -5.35 47.89
C ASP A 124 -7.58 -4.89 47.06
N ALA A 125 -6.49 -5.67 47.11
CA ALA A 125 -5.26 -5.39 46.35
C ALA A 125 -5.44 -5.41 44.82
N SER A 126 -6.57 -5.90 44.32
CA SER A 126 -6.94 -5.86 42.90
C SER A 126 -7.85 -4.68 42.55
N GLY A 127 -8.10 -3.77 43.49
CA GLY A 127 -8.97 -2.61 43.32
C GLY A 127 -10.47 -2.93 43.40
N ARG A 128 -10.86 -4.14 43.80
CA ARG A 128 -12.27 -4.58 43.89
C ARG A 128 -12.73 -4.60 45.34
N ALA A 129 -13.98 -4.22 45.62
CA ALA A 129 -14.51 -4.26 46.97
C ALA A 129 -14.45 -5.68 47.58
N ARG A 130 -13.90 -5.79 48.79
CA ARG A 130 -13.81 -7.07 49.51
C ARG A 130 -15.21 -7.48 49.98
N PRO A 131 -15.67 -8.70 49.68
CA PRO A 131 -16.93 -9.17 50.22
C PRO A 131 -16.76 -9.52 51.70
N GLU A 132 -17.65 -9.00 52.55
CA GLU A 132 -17.71 -9.30 53.98
C GLU A 132 -19.03 -10.01 54.31
N PRO A 133 -19.00 -11.14 55.04
CA PRO A 133 -20.22 -11.87 55.41
C PRO A 133 -21.09 -11.05 56.38
N ILE A 134 -22.41 -11.16 56.22
CA ILE A 134 -23.39 -10.65 57.18
C ILE A 134 -23.80 -11.82 58.09
N PRO A 135 -23.39 -11.85 59.37
CA PRO A 135 -23.78 -12.92 60.29
C PRO A 135 -25.30 -13.05 60.43
N GLY A 136 -25.82 -14.29 60.47
CA GLY A 136 -27.26 -14.57 60.64
C GLY A 136 -28.14 -14.35 59.40
N SER A 137 -27.55 -14.13 58.22
CA SER A 137 -28.27 -13.87 56.95
C SER A 137 -28.35 -15.09 56.02
N GLU A 138 -28.38 -16.28 56.61
CA GLU A 138 -28.35 -17.55 55.88
C GLU A 138 -29.70 -17.84 55.20
N PHE A 139 -29.66 -18.33 53.96
CA PHE A 139 -30.85 -18.72 53.20
C PHE A 139 -30.53 -19.86 52.25
N ASP A 140 -31.51 -20.72 51.98
CA ASP A 140 -31.34 -21.88 51.12
C ASP A 140 -31.84 -21.62 49.70
N ILE A 141 -31.06 -22.08 48.72
CA ILE A 141 -31.41 -22.11 47.29
C ILE A 141 -31.65 -23.58 46.92
N PRO A 142 -32.87 -24.00 46.55
CA PRO A 142 -33.13 -25.34 46.06
C PRO A 142 -32.38 -25.60 44.75
N CYS A 143 -31.49 -26.60 44.73
CA CYS A 143 -30.73 -26.99 43.55
C CYS A 143 -30.38 -28.49 43.60
N ASP A 144 -30.45 -29.15 42.45
CA ASP A 144 -30.06 -30.55 42.29
C ASP A 144 -28.69 -30.71 41.62
N THR A 145 -28.14 -29.62 41.05
CA THR A 145 -26.76 -29.54 40.54
C THR A 145 -26.09 -28.26 41.01
N LEU A 146 -24.86 -28.37 41.50
CA LEU A 146 -24.02 -27.25 41.91
C LEU A 146 -22.76 -27.22 41.04
N ILE A 147 -22.49 -26.09 40.39
CA ILE A 147 -21.34 -25.91 39.51
C ILE A 147 -20.34 -24.94 40.15
N ALA A 148 -19.15 -25.44 40.49
CA ALA A 148 -18.06 -24.64 41.04
C ALA A 148 -17.24 -23.99 39.90
N ALA A 149 -17.31 -22.66 39.78
CA ALA A 149 -16.55 -21.86 38.81
C ALA A 149 -15.71 -20.77 39.51
N ILE A 150 -14.93 -21.18 40.53
CA ILE A 150 -14.20 -20.28 41.45
C ILE A 150 -12.72 -20.11 41.04
N GLY A 151 -12.49 -19.95 39.74
CA GLY A 151 -11.14 -19.72 39.19
C GLY A 151 -10.34 -20.99 38.95
N GLN A 152 -9.17 -20.80 38.36
CA GLN A 152 -8.35 -21.86 37.80
C GLN A 152 -6.90 -21.74 38.31
N TYR A 153 -6.17 -22.85 38.30
CA TYR A 153 -4.74 -22.89 38.65
C TYR A 153 -3.98 -23.92 37.81
N LEU A 154 -2.66 -23.75 37.77
CA LEU A 154 -1.73 -24.61 37.03
C LEU A 154 -1.62 -26.00 37.65
N ASP A 155 -1.78 -27.05 36.84
CA ASP A 155 -1.42 -28.41 37.24
C ASP A 155 0.11 -28.54 37.37
N ARG A 156 0.61 -28.87 38.56
CA ARG A 156 2.05 -28.89 38.87
C ARG A 156 2.63 -30.29 38.95
N SER A 157 1.81 -31.32 38.76
CA SER A 157 2.21 -32.72 38.96
C SER A 157 3.47 -33.12 38.18
N CYS A 158 3.66 -32.58 36.97
CA CYS A 158 4.85 -32.88 36.16
C CYS A 158 6.03 -31.92 36.35
N LEU A 159 5.92 -30.94 37.27
CA LEU A 159 7.00 -30.01 37.63
C LEU A 159 7.75 -30.46 38.89
N GLU A 160 7.21 -31.43 39.62
CA GLU A 160 7.83 -32.01 40.81
C GLU A 160 9.22 -32.60 40.45
N GLY A 161 10.25 -32.18 41.18
CA GLY A 161 11.63 -32.60 40.95
C GLY A 161 12.37 -31.90 39.80
N THR A 162 11.75 -30.91 39.15
CA THR A 162 12.40 -30.09 38.11
C THR A 162 13.06 -28.84 38.70
N SER A 163 14.01 -28.24 37.96
CA SER A 163 14.69 -26.99 38.32
C SER A 163 13.91 -25.73 37.95
N VAL A 164 12.67 -25.87 37.45
CA VAL A 164 11.86 -24.75 36.96
C VAL A 164 11.20 -24.01 38.13
N GLN A 165 11.50 -22.72 38.26
CA GLN A 165 10.97 -21.85 39.32
C GLN A 165 9.54 -21.42 39.05
N LEU A 166 8.81 -21.16 40.14
CA LEU A 166 7.44 -20.68 40.13
C LEU A 166 7.36 -19.28 40.74
N THR A 167 6.52 -18.44 40.15
CA THR A 167 6.18 -17.12 40.68
C THR A 167 5.43 -17.21 42.01
N LYS A 168 5.26 -16.07 42.71
CA LYS A 168 4.44 -15.98 43.94
C LYS A 168 2.98 -16.39 43.77
N ARG A 169 2.45 -16.34 42.54
CA ARG A 169 1.11 -16.82 42.17
C ARG A 169 1.10 -18.30 41.76
N SER A 170 2.26 -18.95 41.85
CA SER A 170 2.49 -20.35 41.54
C SER A 170 2.24 -20.74 40.07
N TYR A 171 2.59 -19.82 39.16
CA TYR A 171 2.74 -20.04 37.72
C TYR A 171 4.24 -20.12 37.36
N LEU A 172 4.57 -20.62 36.17
CA LEU A 172 5.96 -20.73 35.70
C LEU A 172 6.63 -19.34 35.62
N GLU A 173 7.82 -19.23 36.20
CA GLU A 173 8.64 -18.03 36.09
C GLU A 173 9.48 -18.08 34.81
N VAL A 174 9.39 -17.01 34.02
CA VAL A 174 10.10 -16.86 32.74
C VAL A 174 10.67 -15.47 32.59
N ASP A 175 11.70 -15.32 31.78
CA ASP A 175 12.15 -14.03 31.27
C ASP A 175 11.02 -13.39 30.44
N GLU A 176 10.65 -12.14 30.75
CA GLU A 176 9.50 -11.47 30.12
C GLU A 176 9.65 -11.28 28.60
N LYS A 177 10.89 -11.27 28.11
CA LYS A 177 11.25 -10.97 26.72
C LYS A 177 11.49 -12.23 25.90
N THR A 178 12.20 -13.22 26.43
CA THR A 178 12.55 -14.46 25.72
C THR A 178 11.62 -15.63 26.05
N LEU A 179 10.86 -15.52 27.14
CA LEU A 179 10.01 -16.58 27.69
C LEU A 179 10.78 -17.87 28.06
N GLU A 180 12.10 -17.76 28.23
CA GLU A 180 12.94 -18.82 28.76
C GLU A 180 12.70 -18.94 30.28
N THR A 181 12.53 -20.16 30.77
CA THR A 181 12.38 -20.42 32.21
C THR A 181 13.74 -20.33 32.91
N SER A 182 13.73 -20.46 34.24
CA SER A 182 14.96 -20.64 35.04
C SER A 182 15.85 -21.84 34.60
N SER A 183 15.32 -22.79 33.81
CA SER A 183 16.10 -23.89 33.26
C SER A 183 16.42 -23.63 31.79
N LYS A 184 17.72 -23.54 31.47
CA LYS A 184 18.21 -23.24 30.12
C LYS A 184 17.66 -24.23 29.09
N GLY A 185 17.16 -23.71 27.96
CA GLY A 185 16.57 -24.49 26.88
C GLY A 185 15.12 -24.94 27.12
N ILE A 186 14.51 -24.56 28.25
CA ILE A 186 13.09 -24.80 28.52
C ILE A 186 12.35 -23.46 28.46
N PHE A 187 11.35 -23.39 27.58
CA PHE A 187 10.53 -22.19 27.34
C PHE A 187 9.08 -22.45 27.73
N ALA A 188 8.39 -21.44 28.24
CA ALA A 188 6.99 -21.54 28.64
C ALA A 188 6.17 -20.32 28.19
N ALA A 189 4.92 -20.56 27.80
CA ALA A 189 4.03 -19.52 27.27
C ALA A 189 2.56 -19.85 27.56
N GLY A 190 1.70 -18.83 27.47
CA GLY A 190 0.26 -18.93 27.71
C GLY A 190 -0.08 -19.03 29.21
N ASP A 191 -1.18 -19.71 29.51
CA ASP A 191 -1.77 -19.75 30.85
C ASP A 191 -0.86 -20.34 31.93
N CYS A 192 0.13 -21.16 31.55
CA CYS A 192 1.10 -21.68 32.51
C CYS A 192 2.06 -20.61 33.03
N VAL A 193 2.15 -19.46 32.35
CA VAL A 193 2.95 -18.28 32.74
C VAL A 193 2.06 -17.15 33.26
N SER A 194 1.08 -16.72 32.46
CA SER A 194 0.23 -15.55 32.79
C SER A 194 -0.91 -15.87 33.76
N GLY A 195 -1.26 -17.15 33.92
CA GLY A 195 -2.59 -17.57 34.36
C GLY A 195 -3.63 -17.42 33.25
N PRO A 196 -4.90 -17.82 33.53
CA PRO A 196 -5.98 -17.81 32.55
C PRO A 196 -6.11 -16.44 31.89
N ALA A 197 -5.86 -16.40 30.59
CA ALA A 197 -5.87 -15.20 29.77
C ALA A 197 -6.78 -15.37 28.55
N THR A 198 -6.87 -14.36 27.69
CA THR A 198 -7.56 -14.50 26.42
C THR A 198 -6.79 -15.42 25.48
N ALA A 199 -7.49 -16.11 24.56
CA ALA A 199 -6.83 -16.93 23.55
C ALA A 199 -5.81 -16.12 22.71
N ILE A 200 -6.06 -14.83 22.50
CA ILE A 200 -5.17 -13.93 21.75
C ILE A 200 -3.84 -13.73 22.49
N GLU A 201 -3.88 -13.47 23.80
CA GLU A 201 -2.68 -13.33 24.62
C GLU A 201 -1.87 -14.63 24.69
N ALA A 202 -2.55 -15.77 24.82
CA ALA A 202 -1.92 -17.07 24.79
C ALA A 202 -1.22 -17.33 23.44
N ILE A 203 -1.89 -17.09 22.31
CA ILE A 203 -1.30 -17.22 20.96
C ILE A 203 -0.12 -16.25 20.78
N ALA A 204 -0.24 -15.00 21.23
CA ALA A 204 0.82 -14.00 21.14
C ALA A 204 2.06 -14.43 21.93
N SER A 205 1.88 -14.92 23.16
CA SER A 205 2.99 -15.48 23.96
C SER A 205 3.61 -16.71 23.30
N GLY A 206 2.80 -17.61 22.74
CA GLY A 206 3.29 -18.79 22.02
C GLY A 206 4.15 -18.42 20.81
N ARG A 207 3.78 -17.38 20.06
CA ARG A 207 4.60 -16.86 18.94
C ARG A 207 5.95 -16.33 19.41
N ARG A 208 5.99 -15.61 20.54
CA ARG A 208 7.25 -15.12 21.14
C ARG A 208 8.14 -16.28 21.57
N ALA A 209 7.58 -17.27 22.27
CA ALA A 209 8.33 -18.45 22.69
C ALA A 209 8.86 -19.25 21.49
N ALA A 210 8.06 -19.42 20.44
CA ALA A 210 8.49 -20.09 19.21
C ALA A 210 9.68 -19.38 18.53
N HIS A 211 9.71 -18.04 18.56
CA HIS A 211 10.84 -17.26 18.04
C HIS A 211 12.13 -17.56 18.83
N SER A 212 12.05 -17.54 20.16
CA SER A 212 13.16 -17.83 21.06
C SER A 212 13.63 -19.29 20.99
N ILE A 213 12.70 -20.25 20.87
CA ILE A 213 13.01 -21.67 20.61
C ILE A 213 13.78 -21.81 19.30
N ASN A 214 13.34 -21.15 18.23
CA ASN A 214 14.03 -21.21 16.93
C ASN A 214 15.45 -20.62 17.01
N GLN A 215 15.64 -19.52 17.76
CA GLN A 215 16.98 -18.97 18.01
C GLN A 215 17.86 -19.98 18.75
N TYR A 216 17.37 -20.56 19.84
CA TYR A 216 18.09 -21.55 20.64
C TYR A 216 18.49 -22.78 19.82
N LEU A 217 17.55 -23.36 19.05
CA LEU A 217 17.81 -24.54 18.20
C LEU A 217 18.76 -24.25 17.04
N THR A 218 18.89 -22.99 16.61
CA THR A 218 19.84 -22.57 15.57
C THR A 218 21.19 -22.12 16.14
N GLY A 219 21.44 -22.34 17.44
CA GLY A 219 22.69 -22.00 18.12
C GLY A 219 22.87 -20.50 18.41
N LYS A 220 21.81 -19.71 18.33
CA LYS A 220 21.80 -18.30 18.73
C LYS A 220 21.34 -18.17 20.18
N GLU A 221 21.87 -17.20 20.91
CA GLU A 221 21.29 -16.84 22.22
C GLU A 221 19.90 -16.22 21.99
N PRO A 222 18.87 -16.67 22.73
CA PRO A 222 17.53 -16.09 22.61
C PRO A 222 17.54 -14.60 22.92
N PHE A 223 16.96 -13.80 22.03
CA PHE A 223 16.76 -12.37 22.23
C PHE A 223 15.32 -11.99 21.87
N PRO A 224 14.75 -10.93 22.50
CA PRO A 224 13.40 -10.48 22.21
C PRO A 224 13.20 -10.24 20.71
N GLN A 225 11.99 -10.52 20.24
CA GLN A 225 11.56 -10.05 18.93
C GLN A 225 11.75 -8.52 18.84
N GLU A 226 12.28 -8.03 17.72
CA GLU A 226 12.44 -6.59 17.49
C GLU A 226 11.12 -5.85 17.68
N GLU A 227 11.15 -4.80 18.50
CA GLU A 227 10.01 -3.91 18.65
C GLU A 227 9.78 -3.16 17.35
N ILE A 228 8.58 -3.31 16.80
CA ILE A 228 8.22 -2.63 15.57
C ILE A 228 7.95 -1.16 15.89
N PHE A 229 8.78 -0.27 15.33
CA PHE A 229 8.54 1.16 15.41
C PHE A 229 7.29 1.54 14.60
N HIS A 230 6.32 2.15 15.28
CA HIS A 230 5.10 2.67 14.68
C HIS A 230 4.88 4.12 15.11
N ILE A 231 4.73 4.99 14.12
CA ILE A 231 4.24 6.35 14.36
C ILE A 231 2.72 6.28 14.43
N LYS A 232 2.15 6.52 15.61
CA LYS A 232 0.71 6.52 15.87
C LYS A 232 0.22 7.95 16.04
N LYS A 233 -1.06 8.19 15.71
CA LYS A 233 -1.73 9.47 16.01
C LYS A 233 -2.10 9.65 17.49
N GLY A 234 -1.88 8.63 18.31
CA GLY A 234 -2.36 8.55 19.70
C GLY A 234 -3.53 7.56 19.83
N GLU A 235 -4.13 7.53 21.01
CA GLU A 235 -5.38 6.82 21.26
C GLU A 235 -6.58 7.62 20.71
N LEU A 236 -7.71 6.94 20.47
CA LEU A 236 -8.87 7.56 19.81
C LEU A 236 -9.45 8.76 20.58
N ASN A 237 -9.36 8.74 21.92
CA ASN A 237 -9.74 9.82 22.83
C ASN A 237 -8.78 11.02 22.78
N GLU A 238 -7.56 10.85 22.27
CA GLU A 238 -6.54 11.91 22.13
C GLU A 238 -6.64 12.63 20.78
N ILE A 239 -7.30 12.03 19.79
CA ILE A 239 -7.47 12.60 18.45
C ILE A 239 -8.62 13.61 18.47
N ASP A 240 -8.40 14.83 17.96
CA ASP A 240 -9.44 15.85 17.86
C ASP A 240 -10.58 15.34 16.95
N PRO A 241 -11.83 15.23 17.45
CA PRO A 241 -12.97 14.80 16.64
C PRO A 241 -13.21 15.65 15.38
N LYS A 242 -12.69 16.89 15.34
CA LYS A 242 -12.75 17.75 14.16
C LYS A 242 -11.99 17.19 12.95
N GLU A 243 -10.97 16.35 13.15
CA GLU A 243 -10.25 15.69 12.03
C GLU A 243 -11.16 14.79 11.18
N PHE A 244 -12.29 14.35 11.74
CA PHE A 244 -13.27 13.50 11.09
C PHE A 244 -14.64 14.16 10.95
N ALA A 245 -14.73 15.49 11.02
CA ALA A 245 -16.00 16.22 10.93
C ALA A 245 -16.74 15.98 9.60
N GLN A 246 -16.00 15.74 8.54
CA GLN A 246 -16.47 15.38 7.19
C GLN A 246 -16.96 13.93 7.09
N VAL A 247 -16.73 13.09 8.10
CA VAL A 247 -17.12 11.69 8.10
C VAL A 247 -18.45 11.53 8.85
N GLU A 248 -19.43 10.93 8.18
CA GLU A 248 -20.71 10.61 8.78
C GLU A 248 -20.55 9.62 9.95
N ARG A 249 -21.18 9.92 11.09
CA ARG A 249 -21.20 9.03 12.26
C ARG A 249 -22.32 8.00 12.13
N ILE A 250 -21.93 6.78 11.77
CA ILE A 250 -22.85 5.66 11.62
C ILE A 250 -22.75 4.75 12.86
N PRO A 251 -23.86 4.35 13.50
CA PRO A 251 -23.82 3.42 14.63
C PRO A 251 -23.33 2.04 14.21
N ARG A 252 -22.81 1.26 15.18
CA ARG A 252 -22.40 -0.13 14.93
C ARG A 252 -23.61 -0.98 14.55
N GLY A 253 -23.47 -1.80 13.50
CA GLY A 253 -24.49 -2.79 13.14
C GLY A 253 -24.68 -3.79 14.28
N LYS A 254 -25.93 -4.12 14.61
CA LYS A 254 -26.23 -5.19 15.58
C LYS A 254 -26.18 -6.53 14.87
N ILE A 255 -25.49 -7.50 15.46
CA ILE A 255 -25.46 -8.87 14.93
C ILE A 255 -26.87 -9.45 15.13
N PRO A 256 -27.50 -10.05 14.11
CA PRO A 256 -28.74 -10.78 14.25
C PRO A 256 -28.55 -11.95 15.21
N ASP A 257 -29.44 -12.05 16.18
CA ASP A 257 -29.43 -13.13 17.15
C ASP A 257 -30.55 -14.14 16.86
N LEU A 258 -30.32 -15.39 17.26
CA LEU A 258 -31.36 -16.41 17.33
C LEU A 258 -32.43 -16.02 18.37
N ALA A 259 -33.70 -16.31 18.08
CA ALA A 259 -34.81 -16.04 19.00
C ALA A 259 -34.60 -16.78 20.34
N LEU A 260 -34.96 -16.15 21.46
CA LEU A 260 -34.67 -16.68 22.81
C LEU A 260 -35.26 -18.07 23.06
N GLU A 261 -36.42 -18.36 22.48
CA GLU A 261 -37.12 -19.65 22.57
C GLU A 261 -36.31 -20.78 21.94
N ASP A 262 -35.61 -20.49 20.84
CA ASP A 262 -34.82 -21.44 20.07
C ASP A 262 -33.40 -21.63 20.62
N ARG A 263 -32.98 -20.85 21.63
CA ARG A 263 -31.64 -20.97 22.24
C ARG A 263 -31.53 -22.10 23.27
N ARG A 264 -32.67 -22.64 23.72
CA ARG A 264 -32.73 -23.67 24.78
C ARG A 264 -32.68 -25.08 24.21
N GLY A 265 -32.12 -26.01 24.98
CA GLY A 265 -32.12 -27.44 24.63
C GLY A 265 -31.21 -27.83 23.46
N ASN A 266 -30.36 -26.90 22.97
CA ASN A 266 -29.44 -27.15 21.86
C ASN A 266 -28.20 -26.24 21.96
N PHE A 267 -27.20 -26.54 21.12
CA PHE A 267 -25.95 -25.76 21.03
C PHE A 267 -25.83 -25.04 19.67
N ALA A 268 -26.95 -24.63 19.06
CA ALA A 268 -26.93 -23.82 17.85
C ALA A 268 -26.27 -22.46 18.11
N GLU A 269 -25.65 -21.90 17.08
CA GLU A 269 -25.03 -20.57 17.15
C GLU A 269 -26.10 -19.52 17.48
N THR A 270 -25.91 -18.81 18.59
CA THR A 270 -26.88 -17.79 19.03
C THR A 270 -26.69 -16.46 18.32
N GLN A 271 -25.47 -16.17 17.85
CA GLN A 271 -25.14 -15.01 17.03
C GLN A 271 -24.98 -15.48 15.58
N LEU A 272 -25.89 -15.07 14.71
CA LEU A 272 -25.97 -15.60 13.33
C LEU A 272 -24.98 -14.92 12.36
N GLY A 273 -24.16 -14.01 12.87
CA GLY A 273 -23.22 -13.22 12.07
C GLY A 273 -23.92 -12.19 11.18
N PHE A 274 -23.12 -11.37 10.50
CA PHE A 274 -23.64 -10.39 9.56
C PHE A 274 -24.00 -11.03 8.22
N THR A 275 -25.10 -10.59 7.62
CA THR A 275 -25.37 -10.86 6.20
C THR A 275 -24.35 -10.12 5.33
N GLU A 276 -24.17 -10.54 4.07
CA GLU A 276 -23.23 -9.92 3.14
C GLU A 276 -23.41 -8.39 3.03
N GLY A 277 -24.64 -7.92 2.84
CA GLY A 277 -24.94 -6.47 2.80
C GLY A 277 -24.75 -5.75 4.14
N MET A 278 -24.76 -6.45 5.27
CA MET A 278 -24.37 -5.86 6.57
C MET A 278 -22.85 -5.75 6.69
N VAL A 279 -22.10 -6.77 6.24
CA VAL A 279 -20.64 -6.75 6.18
C VAL A 279 -20.15 -5.60 5.31
N GLU A 280 -20.72 -5.41 4.12
CA GLU A 280 -20.34 -4.30 3.23
C GLU A 280 -20.53 -2.94 3.90
N ARG A 281 -21.69 -2.71 4.54
CA ARG A 281 -21.98 -1.46 5.27
C ARG A 281 -21.04 -1.26 6.46
N GLU A 282 -20.74 -2.33 7.20
CA GLU A 282 -19.80 -2.30 8.32
C GLU A 282 -18.38 -1.94 7.85
N CYS A 283 -17.93 -2.57 6.77
CA CYS A 283 -16.66 -2.27 6.11
C CYS A 283 -16.61 -0.83 5.61
N GLN A 284 -17.72 -0.28 5.11
CA GLN A 284 -17.87 1.13 4.71
C GLN A 284 -17.79 2.13 5.86
N ARG A 285 -17.93 1.70 7.13
CA ARG A 285 -17.70 2.58 8.28
C ARG A 285 -16.22 2.79 8.65
N CYS A 286 -15.32 1.88 8.25
CA CYS A 286 -13.89 1.98 8.57
C CYS A 286 -13.26 3.33 8.15
N LEU A 287 -12.56 4.03 9.06
CA LEU A 287 -11.96 5.35 8.78
C LEU A 287 -10.70 5.32 7.89
N SER A 288 -10.32 4.14 7.38
CA SER A 288 -9.10 3.85 6.60
C SER A 288 -7.80 3.95 7.41
N CYS A 289 -6.81 3.13 7.05
CA CYS A 289 -5.49 3.14 7.68
C CYS A 289 -4.58 4.13 6.93
N GLY A 290 -4.21 5.24 7.57
CA GLY A 290 -3.72 6.45 6.88
C GLY A 290 -2.26 6.49 6.39
N CYS A 291 -1.46 5.43 6.57
CA CYS A 291 -0.05 5.43 6.12
C CYS A 291 0.18 4.45 4.96
N GLN A 292 0.21 4.98 3.74
CA GLN A 292 0.45 4.19 2.53
C GLN A 292 1.92 3.73 2.39
N GLU A 293 2.84 4.40 3.07
CA GLU A 293 4.28 4.15 2.95
C GLU A 293 4.80 3.17 4.02
N ILE A 294 3.95 2.55 4.84
CA ILE A 294 4.40 1.78 6.03
C ILE A 294 5.44 0.69 5.70
N PHE A 295 5.35 0.09 4.51
CA PHE A 295 6.24 -1.01 4.07
C PHE A 295 7.50 -0.53 3.34
N GLU A 296 7.59 0.76 3.00
CA GLU A 296 8.72 1.37 2.26
C GLU A 296 9.27 2.63 2.96
N CYS A 297 8.80 2.92 4.18
CA CYS A 297 9.15 4.11 4.94
C CYS A 297 10.56 3.98 5.54
N ARG A 298 11.53 4.62 4.88
CA ARG A 298 12.94 4.61 5.33
C ARG A 298 13.13 5.17 6.73
N LEU A 299 12.34 6.16 7.15
CA LEU A 299 12.40 6.68 8.52
C LEU A 299 12.05 5.60 9.55
N ARG A 300 11.03 4.78 9.25
CA ARG A 300 10.61 3.68 10.10
C ARG A 300 11.68 2.59 10.13
N ASP A 301 12.25 2.25 8.99
CA ASP A 301 13.32 1.24 8.91
C ASP A 301 14.53 1.67 9.74
N TYR A 302 14.98 2.92 9.62
CA TYR A 302 16.07 3.45 10.46
C TYR A 302 15.68 3.53 11.94
N ALA A 303 14.45 3.88 12.27
CA ALA A 303 14.01 3.91 13.67
C ALA A 303 14.05 2.52 14.33
N ILE A 304 13.72 1.47 13.57
CA ILE A 304 13.84 0.08 14.01
C ILE A 304 15.32 -0.30 14.14
N GLU A 305 16.12 -0.04 13.11
CA GLU A 305 17.56 -0.37 13.06
C GLU A 305 18.35 0.24 14.24
N TYR A 306 18.07 1.50 14.58
CA TYR A 306 18.76 2.22 15.64
C TYR A 306 18.06 2.13 17.01
N GLY A 307 16.98 1.35 17.14
CA GLY A 307 16.25 1.18 18.41
C GLY A 307 15.70 2.48 19.00
N VAL A 308 15.18 3.37 18.15
CA VAL A 308 14.73 4.70 18.54
C VAL A 308 13.48 4.62 19.42
N ASN A 309 13.54 5.22 20.61
CA ASN A 309 12.38 5.41 21.46
C ASN A 309 11.79 6.83 21.26
N GLY A 310 10.59 6.90 20.68
CA GLY A 310 9.88 8.15 20.39
C GLY A 310 9.30 8.88 21.62
N GLU A 311 9.33 8.28 22.80
CA GLU A 311 8.77 8.85 24.03
C GLU A 311 9.80 9.56 24.91
N HIS A 312 11.10 9.37 24.63
CA HIS A 312 12.17 9.93 25.47
C HIS A 312 12.19 11.47 25.45
N PHE A 313 11.92 12.08 24.28
CA PHE A 313 11.87 13.53 24.10
C PHE A 313 10.51 13.93 23.51
N GLN A 314 9.56 14.25 24.39
CA GLN A 314 8.27 14.78 23.97
C GLN A 314 8.29 16.31 23.95
N GLY A 315 7.73 16.89 22.89
CA GLY A 315 7.61 18.33 22.72
C GLY A 315 6.33 18.68 21.97
N ARG A 316 6.16 19.97 21.71
CA ARG A 316 5.04 20.47 20.91
C ARG A 316 5.07 19.80 19.52
N ARG A 317 3.91 19.39 19.01
CA ARG A 317 3.73 18.87 17.65
C ARG A 317 3.01 19.91 16.79
N GLN A 318 3.41 20.04 15.53
CA GLN A 318 2.68 20.82 14.54
C GLN A 318 1.57 19.96 13.96
N HIS A 319 0.39 20.54 13.78
CA HIS A 319 -0.73 19.89 13.10
C HIS A 319 -1.08 20.70 11.86
N TYR A 320 -1.03 20.05 10.71
CA TYR A 320 -1.32 20.63 9.40
C TYR A 320 -2.51 19.91 8.77
N THR A 321 -3.33 20.67 8.05
CA THR A 321 -4.36 20.09 7.18
C THR A 321 -3.70 19.30 6.05
N ILE A 322 -4.24 18.13 5.74
CA ILE A 322 -3.83 17.34 4.57
C ILE A 322 -4.30 18.08 3.33
N ASP A 323 -3.40 18.27 2.38
CA ASP A 323 -3.66 18.94 1.10
C ASP A 323 -3.87 17.88 0.01
N ASP A 324 -5.13 17.78 -0.41
CA ASP A 324 -5.60 16.92 -1.48
C ASP A 324 -6.22 17.75 -2.63
N ALA A 325 -5.76 18.98 -2.86
CA ALA A 325 -6.25 19.78 -3.98
C ALA A 325 -5.72 19.26 -5.33
N HIS A 326 -4.52 18.69 -5.36
CA HIS A 326 -3.87 18.26 -6.59
C HIS A 326 -4.46 16.94 -7.11
N PRO A 327 -4.76 16.80 -8.42
CA PRO A 327 -5.44 15.61 -8.95
C PRO A 327 -4.70 14.29 -8.71
N TYR A 328 -3.36 14.29 -8.81
CA TYR A 328 -2.55 13.06 -8.75
C TYR A 328 -1.70 12.89 -7.48
N ILE A 329 -1.60 13.92 -6.64
CA ILE A 329 -0.64 13.96 -5.53
C ILE A 329 -1.39 14.38 -4.26
N ILE A 330 -1.22 13.60 -3.19
CA ILE A 330 -1.70 13.93 -1.86
C ILE A 330 -0.49 14.35 -1.01
N ARG A 331 -0.63 15.47 -0.31
CA ARG A 331 0.40 16.02 0.56
C ARG A 331 -0.07 16.03 2.00
N ASP A 332 0.63 15.29 2.84
CA ASP A 332 0.44 15.23 4.28
C ASP A 332 1.68 15.78 4.99
N PRO A 333 1.71 17.09 5.31
CA PRO A 333 2.87 17.72 5.93
C PRO A 333 3.17 17.18 7.34
N ASN A 334 2.21 16.52 8.00
CA ASN A 334 2.41 15.93 9.33
C ASN A 334 3.42 14.77 9.32
N LYS A 335 3.67 14.17 8.15
CA LYS A 335 4.68 13.11 7.95
C LYS A 335 6.03 13.67 7.50
N CYS A 336 6.16 14.98 7.28
CA CYS A 336 7.36 15.58 6.71
C CYS A 336 8.47 15.69 7.77
N ILE A 337 9.66 15.21 7.43
CA ILE A 337 10.87 15.35 8.26
C ILE A 337 11.79 16.48 7.80
N LEU A 338 11.29 17.38 6.93
CA LEU A 338 12.03 18.54 6.41
C LEU A 338 13.39 18.21 5.75
N CYS A 339 13.57 17.00 5.21
CA CYS A 339 14.83 16.59 4.58
C CYS A 339 15.17 17.35 3.29
N GLY A 340 14.21 18.08 2.71
CA GLY A 340 14.40 18.85 1.48
C GLY A 340 14.50 18.03 0.19
N GLY A 341 14.37 16.70 0.23
CA GLY A 341 14.50 15.83 -0.95
C GLY A 341 13.57 16.23 -2.09
N CYS A 342 12.30 16.54 -1.79
CA CYS A 342 11.32 17.00 -2.78
C CYS A 342 11.63 18.38 -3.36
N VAL A 343 12.20 19.30 -2.56
CA VAL A 343 12.64 20.62 -3.02
C VAL A 343 13.82 20.47 -3.97
N ARG A 344 14.83 19.68 -3.55
CA ARG A 344 16.04 19.43 -4.33
C ARG A 344 15.74 18.74 -5.66
N ILE A 345 14.97 17.65 -5.67
CA ILE A 345 14.67 16.96 -6.94
C ILE A 345 13.86 17.84 -7.90
N CYS A 346 12.93 18.64 -7.37
CA CYS A 346 12.10 19.52 -8.18
C CYS A 346 12.89 20.69 -8.81
N LEU A 347 13.90 21.20 -8.10
CA LEU A 347 14.74 22.31 -8.57
C LEU A 347 15.98 21.84 -9.34
N GLU A 348 16.72 20.87 -8.79
CA GLU A 348 18.01 20.42 -9.32
C GLU A 348 17.84 19.47 -10.52
N VAL A 349 16.84 18.59 -10.50
CA VAL A 349 16.61 17.62 -11.59
C VAL A 349 15.53 18.15 -12.53
N GLN A 350 14.29 18.27 -12.04
CA GLN A 350 13.15 18.67 -12.87
C GLN A 350 13.18 20.15 -13.27
N GLY A 351 13.93 21.00 -12.58
CA GLY A 351 14.08 22.43 -12.91
C GLY A 351 12.77 23.22 -12.89
N ALA A 352 11.74 22.70 -12.22
CA ALA A 352 10.46 23.36 -12.05
C ALA A 352 10.49 24.30 -10.84
N GLY A 353 11.12 23.88 -9.74
CA GLY A 353 11.17 24.69 -8.50
C GLY A 353 9.78 24.93 -7.89
N ALA A 354 8.90 23.93 -7.94
CA ALA A 354 7.52 24.03 -7.47
C ALA A 354 7.37 23.93 -5.94
N PHE A 355 8.41 23.50 -5.21
CA PHE A 355 8.41 23.40 -3.75
C PHE A 355 9.50 24.27 -3.14
N ALA A 356 9.22 24.82 -1.96
CA ALA A 356 10.16 25.59 -1.17
C ALA A 356 9.98 25.34 0.35
N PHE A 357 11.00 25.72 1.13
CA PHE A 357 10.87 25.88 2.57
C PHE A 357 10.21 27.23 2.87
N ILE A 358 9.08 27.20 3.57
CA ILE A 358 8.37 28.39 4.03
C ILE A 358 8.54 28.51 5.55
N ASN A 359 8.60 29.74 6.05
CA ASN A 359 8.89 30.11 7.45
C ASN A 359 10.30 29.69 7.93
N ARG A 360 10.56 29.85 9.23
CA ARG A 360 11.83 29.55 9.89
C ARG A 360 11.62 28.86 11.25
N GLY A 361 12.63 28.12 11.70
CA GLY A 361 12.66 27.45 12.99
C GLY A 361 11.59 26.36 13.09
N PHE A 362 10.94 26.27 14.25
CA PHE A 362 9.93 25.24 14.53
C PHE A 362 8.68 25.31 13.61
N ASN A 363 8.44 26.46 12.96
CA ASN A 363 7.30 26.67 12.06
C ASN A 363 7.64 26.40 10.58
N THR A 364 8.85 25.92 10.27
CA THR A 364 9.26 25.62 8.90
C THR A 364 8.42 24.48 8.34
N ALA A 365 7.87 24.70 7.14
CA ALA A 365 7.10 23.70 6.41
C ALA A 365 7.49 23.70 4.94
N ILE A 366 7.49 22.52 4.32
CA ILE A 366 7.63 22.41 2.86
C ILE A 366 6.26 22.72 2.23
N ARG A 367 6.20 23.75 1.40
CA ARG A 367 4.99 24.16 0.70
C ARG A 367 5.25 24.44 -0.78
N PRO A 368 4.21 24.43 -1.63
CA PRO A 368 4.36 24.88 -2.99
C PRO A 368 4.84 26.34 -3.02
N SER A 369 5.59 26.69 -4.05
CA SER A 369 6.16 28.03 -4.21
C SER A 369 5.07 29.10 -4.14
N LEU A 370 5.33 30.19 -3.41
CA LEU A 370 4.38 31.28 -3.13
C LEU A 370 3.15 30.89 -2.27
N ASP A 371 3.15 29.69 -1.66
CA ASP A 371 2.05 29.20 -0.82
C ASP A 371 0.69 29.10 -1.53
N VAL A 372 0.71 28.94 -2.86
CA VAL A 372 -0.48 28.68 -3.69
C VAL A 372 -0.69 27.17 -3.87
N PRO A 373 -1.87 26.71 -4.33
CA PRO A 373 -2.09 25.29 -4.63
C PRO A 373 -1.04 24.74 -5.60
N LEU A 374 -0.64 23.46 -5.43
CA LEU A 374 0.44 22.87 -6.22
C LEU A 374 0.17 22.92 -7.74
N GLN A 375 -1.09 22.76 -8.15
CA GLN A 375 -1.48 22.86 -9.57
C GLN A 375 -1.31 24.26 -10.18
N ASP A 376 -1.26 25.31 -9.34
CA ASP A 376 -1.13 26.70 -9.77
C ASP A 376 0.35 27.15 -9.79
N THR A 377 1.28 26.24 -9.46
CA THR A 377 2.72 26.48 -9.51
C THR A 377 3.32 26.00 -10.85
N THR A 378 4.65 26.05 -10.96
CA THR A 378 5.43 25.47 -12.07
C THR A 378 5.46 23.92 -12.07
N CYS A 379 4.66 23.25 -11.23
CA CYS A 379 4.62 21.80 -11.14
C CYS A 379 4.19 21.15 -12.47
N GLU A 380 5.02 20.24 -12.99
CA GLU A 380 4.72 19.49 -14.23
C GLU A 380 4.05 18.14 -13.97
N THR A 381 3.67 17.84 -12.73
CA THR A 381 3.12 16.53 -12.33
C THR A 381 4.01 15.35 -12.75
N CYS A 382 5.33 15.51 -12.65
CA CYS A 382 6.27 14.44 -13.02
C CYS A 382 6.31 13.30 -11.99
N GLY A 383 5.83 13.52 -10.76
CA GLY A 383 5.83 12.51 -9.70
C GLY A 383 7.19 12.24 -9.04
N GLN A 384 8.27 12.91 -9.45
CA GLN A 384 9.61 12.69 -8.86
C GLN A 384 9.68 13.06 -7.36
N CYS A 385 8.85 13.99 -6.89
CA CYS A 385 8.76 14.28 -5.46
C CYS A 385 8.20 13.11 -4.65
N LEU A 386 7.40 12.22 -5.27
CA LEU A 386 6.89 10.99 -4.65
C LEU A 386 8.01 9.95 -4.50
N SER A 387 8.86 9.79 -5.52
CA SER A 387 9.92 8.77 -5.49
C SER A 387 11.02 9.06 -4.47
N ILE A 388 11.23 10.32 -4.11
CA ILE A 388 12.26 10.72 -3.13
C ILE A 388 11.72 10.87 -1.71
N CYS A 389 10.40 10.95 -1.50
CA CYS A 389 9.83 11.19 -0.18
C CYS A 389 9.96 9.94 0.71
N PRO A 390 10.74 9.96 1.79
CA PRO A 390 11.03 8.75 2.57
C PRO A 390 9.92 8.37 3.57
N THR A 391 8.92 9.24 3.77
CA THR A 391 7.92 9.10 4.84
C THR A 391 6.48 9.05 4.33
N GLY A 392 6.27 9.13 3.01
CA GLY A 392 4.92 9.24 2.45
C GLY A 392 4.21 10.56 2.78
N SER A 393 4.96 11.62 3.12
CA SER A 393 4.43 12.99 3.21
C SER A 393 3.93 13.49 1.85
N LEU A 394 4.54 13.01 0.78
CA LEU A 394 4.02 13.12 -0.58
C LEU A 394 3.70 11.71 -1.05
N SER A 395 2.45 11.48 -1.46
CA SER A 395 1.94 10.17 -1.87
C SER A 395 1.11 10.30 -3.15
N PRO A 396 1.05 9.26 -3.99
CA PRO A 396 0.16 9.27 -5.14
C PRO A 396 -1.30 9.29 -4.67
N ARG A 397 -2.19 9.95 -5.41
CA ARG A 397 -3.62 9.81 -5.17
C ARG A 397 -4.05 8.40 -5.61
N ILE A 398 -4.51 7.61 -4.66
CA ILE A 398 -5.02 6.26 -4.93
C ILE A 398 -6.54 6.31 -5.02
N HIS A 399 -7.10 6.01 -6.19
CA HIS A 399 -8.54 5.96 -6.43
C HIS A 399 -9.18 4.63 -5.95
N LEU A 400 -8.97 4.29 -4.69
CA LEU A 400 -9.66 3.20 -3.99
C LEU A 400 -10.72 3.78 -3.06
N PRO A 401 -11.87 3.10 -2.86
CA PRO A 401 -12.88 3.54 -1.90
C PRO A 401 -12.31 3.78 -0.50
N LYS A 402 -11.31 2.99 -0.10
CA LYS A 402 -10.53 3.18 1.11
C LYS A 402 -9.06 2.90 0.82
N PRO A 403 -8.15 3.86 1.00
CA PRO A 403 -6.73 3.59 0.93
C PRO A 403 -6.26 2.86 2.20
N GLY A 404 -5.19 2.09 2.08
CA GLY A 404 -4.60 1.37 3.20
C GLY A 404 -3.13 1.06 2.96
N PRO A 405 -2.42 0.63 4.01
CA PRO A 405 -1.09 0.06 3.88
C PRO A 405 -1.22 -1.31 3.20
N TYR A 406 -1.15 -1.32 1.88
CA TYR A 406 -1.16 -2.56 1.11
C TYR A 406 0.27 -2.99 0.82
N LYS A 407 0.56 -4.28 1.00
CA LYS A 407 1.83 -4.84 0.55
C LYS A 407 1.75 -5.05 -0.96
N LEU A 408 2.43 -4.20 -1.71
CA LEU A 408 2.36 -4.19 -3.17
C LEU A 408 3.40 -5.14 -3.79
N LYS A 409 2.99 -5.87 -4.83
CA LYS A 409 3.89 -6.66 -5.67
C LYS A 409 4.54 -5.75 -6.70
N LYS A 410 5.86 -5.82 -6.83
CA LYS A 410 6.63 -5.04 -7.82
C LYS A 410 6.75 -5.84 -9.12
N VAL A 411 6.40 -5.21 -10.24
CA VAL A 411 6.50 -5.80 -11.58
C VAL A 411 7.26 -4.84 -12.50
N SER A 412 8.39 -5.28 -13.02
CA SER A 412 9.21 -4.50 -13.94
C SER A 412 8.65 -4.54 -15.37
N THR A 413 8.65 -3.39 -16.04
CA THR A 413 8.17 -3.23 -17.42
C THR A 413 8.82 -2.01 -18.08
N VAL A 414 8.42 -1.69 -19.31
CA VAL A 414 8.88 -0.53 -20.07
C VAL A 414 7.70 0.41 -20.35
N CYS A 415 7.96 1.72 -20.27
CA CYS A 415 6.98 2.77 -20.52
C CYS A 415 6.56 2.83 -22.01
N PRO A 416 5.25 2.69 -22.34
CA PRO A 416 4.78 2.59 -23.74
C PRO A 416 4.43 3.92 -24.43
N TYR A 417 4.69 5.08 -23.80
CA TYR A 417 4.10 6.36 -24.24
C TYR A 417 4.85 7.12 -25.34
N CYS A 418 6.13 7.47 -25.16
CA CYS A 418 6.82 8.41 -26.08
C CYS A 418 7.94 7.79 -26.95
N GLY A 419 8.28 6.51 -26.76
CA GLY A 419 9.35 5.85 -27.55
C GLY A 419 10.76 5.93 -26.95
N ILE A 420 10.95 6.64 -25.83
CA ILE A 420 12.23 6.66 -25.10
C ILE A 420 12.52 5.34 -24.37
N GLY A 421 11.48 4.58 -24.02
CA GLY A 421 11.64 3.27 -23.38
C GLY A 421 12.13 3.35 -21.94
N CYS A 422 11.54 4.23 -21.13
CA CYS A 422 11.89 4.35 -19.71
C CYS A 422 11.61 3.03 -18.98
N GLY A 423 12.55 2.58 -18.16
CA GLY A 423 12.36 1.46 -17.25
C GLY A 423 11.34 1.82 -16.17
N LEU A 424 10.37 0.94 -15.95
CA LEU A 424 9.24 1.16 -15.05
C LEU A 424 9.09 -0.01 -14.09
N THR A 425 8.68 0.27 -12.86
CA THR A 425 8.25 -0.72 -11.87
C THR A 425 6.85 -0.36 -11.42
N LEU A 426 5.89 -1.20 -11.82
CA LEU A 426 4.50 -1.11 -11.40
C LEU A 426 4.35 -1.77 -10.03
N HIS A 427 3.66 -1.09 -9.13
CA HIS A 427 3.31 -1.61 -7.82
C HIS A 427 1.85 -2.04 -7.85
N VAL A 428 1.62 -3.34 -7.74
CA VAL A 428 0.34 -3.99 -8.00
C VAL A 428 -0.22 -4.58 -6.71
N MET A 429 -1.51 -4.37 -6.47
CA MET A 429 -2.30 -5.05 -5.47
C MET A 429 -3.33 -5.90 -6.20
N ASP A 430 -3.28 -7.22 -6.02
CA ASP A 430 -4.05 -8.20 -6.79
C ASP A 430 -3.87 -7.97 -8.30
N ASP A 431 -4.93 -7.56 -9.00
CA ASP A 431 -4.92 -7.25 -10.44
C ASP A 431 -4.93 -5.74 -10.75
N ARG A 432 -4.71 -4.89 -9.73
CA ARG A 432 -4.77 -3.44 -9.86
C ARG A 432 -3.42 -2.78 -9.64
N VAL A 433 -3.01 -1.94 -10.59
CA VAL A 433 -1.86 -1.05 -10.48
C VAL A 433 -2.22 0.10 -9.54
N ILE A 434 -1.43 0.27 -8.49
CA ILE A 434 -1.63 1.28 -7.44
C ILE A 434 -0.72 2.49 -7.64
N LYS A 435 0.57 2.26 -7.90
CA LYS A 435 1.56 3.31 -8.19
C LYS A 435 2.61 2.82 -9.17
N ALA A 436 3.32 3.75 -9.79
CA ALA A 436 4.46 3.47 -10.64
C ALA A 436 5.73 4.16 -10.10
N SER A 437 6.88 3.52 -10.33
CA SER A 437 8.19 4.01 -9.94
C SER A 437 9.24 3.56 -10.96
N SER A 438 10.49 3.99 -10.82
CA SER A 438 11.58 3.50 -11.66
C SER A 438 12.79 3.15 -10.82
N PRO A 439 13.51 2.06 -11.15
CA PRO A 439 14.80 1.75 -10.54
C PRO A 439 15.85 2.80 -10.96
N LEU A 440 16.82 3.04 -10.09
CA LEU A 440 17.94 3.97 -10.34
C LEU A 440 18.92 3.40 -11.38
N GLU A 441 18.98 2.08 -11.47
CA GLU A 441 19.83 1.31 -12.40
C GLU A 441 19.29 1.34 -13.83
N SER A 442 18.12 1.93 -14.07
CA SER A 442 17.57 2.04 -15.42
C SER A 442 18.49 2.83 -16.34
N VAL A 443 18.94 2.18 -17.41
CA VAL A 443 19.89 2.73 -18.42
C VAL A 443 19.39 4.05 -19.00
N VAL A 444 18.07 4.14 -19.26
CA VAL A 444 17.48 5.28 -19.95
C VAL A 444 17.19 6.43 -19.00
N ASN A 445 16.42 6.19 -17.94
CA ASN A 445 15.82 7.25 -17.14
C ASN A 445 16.36 7.37 -15.71
N GLN A 446 17.18 6.41 -15.25
CA GLN A 446 17.89 6.48 -13.95
C GLN A 446 16.99 6.87 -12.77
N GLY A 447 15.81 6.26 -12.67
CA GLY A 447 14.81 6.55 -11.63
C GLY A 447 13.86 7.71 -11.93
N ASN A 448 14.17 8.56 -12.91
CA ASN A 448 13.34 9.73 -13.23
C ASN A 448 12.16 9.35 -14.11
N LEU A 449 10.99 9.91 -13.84
CA LEU A 449 9.78 9.72 -14.64
C LEU A 449 9.18 11.06 -15.04
N CYS A 450 8.44 11.07 -16.15
CA CYS A 450 7.55 12.14 -16.53
C CYS A 450 6.12 11.83 -16.07
N PHE A 451 5.18 12.73 -16.33
CA PHE A 451 3.75 12.53 -16.04
C PHE A 451 3.24 11.15 -16.49
N TRP A 452 3.47 10.79 -17.75
CA TRP A 452 2.99 9.53 -18.32
C TRP A 452 3.61 8.29 -17.65
N GLY A 453 4.90 8.36 -17.29
CA GLY A 453 5.55 7.26 -16.58
C GLY A 453 5.02 7.10 -15.16
N SER A 454 4.73 8.20 -14.47
CA SER A 454 4.29 8.18 -13.07
C SER A 454 2.80 7.88 -12.89
N PHE A 455 1.94 8.38 -13.80
CA PHE A 455 0.48 8.36 -13.63
C PHE A 455 -0.29 7.84 -14.86
N GLY A 456 0.37 7.58 -15.99
CA GLY A 456 -0.32 7.18 -17.22
C GLY A 456 -1.13 5.88 -17.10
N PHE A 457 -0.75 5.00 -16.17
CA PHE A 457 -1.44 3.73 -15.91
C PHE A 457 -2.90 3.92 -15.50
N GLU A 458 -3.30 5.10 -15.00
CA GLU A 458 -4.70 5.39 -14.66
C GLU A 458 -5.65 5.27 -15.85
N SER A 459 -5.14 5.48 -17.07
CA SER A 459 -5.91 5.31 -18.32
C SER A 459 -6.51 3.91 -18.49
N ILE A 460 -5.91 2.88 -17.87
CA ILE A 460 -6.39 1.49 -17.87
C ILE A 460 -7.79 1.38 -17.24
N TYR A 461 -8.10 2.26 -16.28
CA TYR A 461 -9.32 2.27 -15.47
C TYR A 461 -10.39 3.26 -15.96
N ASN A 462 -10.18 3.89 -17.13
CA ASN A 462 -11.19 4.77 -17.71
C ASN A 462 -12.50 4.02 -17.97
N SER A 463 -13.62 4.54 -17.47
CA SER A 463 -14.96 3.96 -17.63
C SER A 463 -15.41 3.86 -19.09
N HIS A 464 -14.86 4.69 -19.98
CA HIS A 464 -15.12 4.69 -21.42
C HIS A 464 -14.28 3.68 -22.21
N ARG A 465 -13.39 2.92 -21.56
CA ARG A 465 -12.59 1.89 -22.24
C ARG A 465 -13.48 0.78 -22.76
N ILE A 466 -13.47 0.55 -24.07
CA ILE A 466 -14.19 -0.54 -24.73
C ILE A 466 -13.53 -1.87 -24.36
N LYS A 467 -14.33 -2.83 -23.87
CA LYS A 467 -13.87 -4.16 -23.42
C LYS A 467 -14.40 -5.31 -24.28
N ASP A 468 -15.39 -5.04 -25.12
CA ASP A 468 -16.09 -6.03 -25.92
C ASP A 468 -16.03 -5.69 -27.41
N PRO A 469 -16.01 -6.69 -28.31
CA PRO A 469 -16.06 -6.44 -29.74
C PRO A 469 -17.44 -5.90 -30.16
N LEU A 470 -17.44 -4.97 -31.11
CA LEU A 470 -18.62 -4.29 -31.61
C LEU A 470 -18.76 -4.49 -33.12
N ILE A 471 -19.96 -4.85 -33.58
CA ILE A 471 -20.29 -4.98 -35.00
C ILE A 471 -21.27 -3.87 -35.39
N ARG A 472 -21.12 -3.32 -36.60
CA ARG A 472 -22.05 -2.31 -37.12
C ARG A 472 -23.26 -2.96 -37.78
N GLU A 473 -24.44 -2.77 -37.20
CA GLU A 473 -25.72 -3.24 -37.73
C GLU A 473 -26.67 -2.05 -37.88
N LYS A 474 -27.26 -1.86 -39.06
CA LYS A 474 -28.18 -0.74 -39.37
C LYS A 474 -27.63 0.64 -38.93
N GLY A 475 -26.33 0.85 -39.13
CA GLY A 475 -25.64 2.10 -38.77
C GLY A 475 -25.18 2.22 -37.31
N LYS A 476 -25.61 1.34 -36.40
CA LYS A 476 -25.27 1.38 -34.97
C LYS A 476 -24.26 0.30 -34.59
N LEU A 477 -23.37 0.61 -33.64
CA LEU A 477 -22.44 -0.37 -33.08
C LEU A 477 -23.15 -1.19 -32.00
N VAL A 478 -23.10 -2.51 -32.12
CA VAL A 478 -23.77 -3.45 -31.21
C VAL A 478 -22.75 -4.45 -30.69
N LYS A 479 -22.80 -4.73 -29.38
CA LYS A 479 -21.93 -5.72 -28.71
C LYS A 479 -22.25 -7.14 -29.19
N ARG A 480 -21.20 -7.90 -29.51
CA ARG A 480 -21.26 -9.30 -29.97
C ARG A 480 -20.15 -10.13 -29.31
N GLY A 481 -20.19 -11.45 -29.49
CA GLY A 481 -19.11 -12.36 -29.08
C GLY A 481 -17.91 -12.30 -30.03
N TRP A 482 -16.75 -12.78 -29.57
CA TRP A 482 -15.52 -12.80 -30.36
C TRP A 482 -15.64 -13.63 -31.64
N ASP A 483 -16.25 -14.82 -31.57
CA ASP A 483 -16.39 -15.71 -32.74
C ASP A 483 -17.18 -15.03 -33.86
N GLN A 484 -18.35 -14.48 -33.52
CA GLN A 484 -19.19 -13.77 -34.49
C GLN A 484 -18.51 -12.52 -35.06
N ALA A 485 -17.76 -11.77 -34.24
CA ALA A 485 -17.02 -10.59 -34.69
C ALA A 485 -15.91 -10.97 -35.68
N MET A 486 -15.16 -12.04 -35.37
CA MET A 486 -14.08 -12.54 -36.22
C MET A 486 -14.60 -13.14 -37.53
N GLU A 487 -15.69 -13.91 -37.49
CA GLU A 487 -16.36 -14.45 -38.68
C GLU A 487 -16.86 -13.33 -39.58
N THR A 488 -17.53 -12.32 -39.01
CA THR A 488 -18.06 -11.18 -39.76
C THR A 488 -16.93 -10.38 -40.43
N ALA A 489 -15.84 -10.11 -39.70
CA ALA A 489 -14.68 -9.43 -40.25
C ALA A 489 -14.00 -10.25 -41.36
N GLY A 490 -13.79 -11.54 -41.12
CA GLY A 490 -13.19 -12.47 -42.09
C GLY A 490 -14.00 -12.59 -43.38
N ALA A 491 -15.33 -12.73 -43.27
CA ALA A 491 -16.23 -12.76 -44.42
C ALA A 491 -16.16 -11.46 -45.24
N GLY A 492 -16.16 -10.30 -44.58
CA GLY A 492 -16.01 -9.00 -45.23
C GLY A 492 -14.69 -8.84 -45.98
N PHE A 493 -13.57 -9.27 -45.38
CA PHE A 493 -12.27 -9.24 -46.06
C PHE A 493 -12.25 -10.17 -47.28
N GLN A 494 -12.79 -11.39 -47.17
CA GLN A 494 -12.85 -12.34 -48.28
C GLN A 494 -13.72 -11.85 -49.44
N GLU A 495 -14.85 -11.21 -49.14
CA GLU A 495 -15.72 -10.62 -50.16
C GLU A 495 -15.00 -9.51 -50.95
N LEU A 496 -14.31 -8.61 -50.24
CA LEU A 496 -13.54 -7.53 -50.87
C LEU A 496 -12.40 -8.07 -51.73
N ILE A 497 -11.67 -9.08 -51.25
CA ILE A 497 -10.61 -9.74 -52.02
C ILE A 497 -11.18 -10.39 -53.29
N LYS A 498 -12.34 -11.07 -53.21
CA LYS A 498 -12.99 -11.68 -54.38
C LYS A 498 -13.44 -10.64 -55.41
N ARG A 499 -13.93 -9.48 -54.96
CA ARG A 499 -14.53 -8.46 -55.83
C ARG A 499 -13.54 -7.47 -56.42
N TYR A 500 -12.53 -7.08 -55.65
CA TYR A 500 -11.58 -6.01 -56.00
C TYR A 500 -10.11 -6.44 -55.95
N GLY A 501 -9.84 -7.68 -55.54
CA GLY A 501 -8.49 -8.22 -55.41
C GLY A 501 -7.80 -7.86 -54.08
N PRO A 502 -6.68 -8.53 -53.77
CA PRO A 502 -5.84 -8.30 -52.58
C PRO A 502 -5.46 -6.84 -52.30
N GLN A 503 -5.17 -6.06 -53.34
CA GLN A 503 -4.68 -4.69 -53.23
C GLN A 503 -5.76 -3.70 -52.77
N SER A 504 -7.01 -4.13 -52.62
CA SER A 504 -8.09 -3.31 -52.04
C SER A 504 -8.01 -3.20 -50.51
N LEU A 505 -7.22 -4.06 -49.86
CA LEU A 505 -7.03 -4.05 -48.41
C LEU A 505 -5.74 -3.33 -48.02
N ALA A 506 -5.74 -2.77 -46.81
CA ALA A 506 -4.57 -2.18 -46.16
C ALA A 506 -4.57 -2.46 -44.66
N VAL A 507 -3.38 -2.56 -44.06
CA VAL A 507 -3.21 -2.72 -42.61
C VAL A 507 -2.43 -1.53 -42.05
N LEU A 508 -3.02 -0.83 -41.08
CA LEU A 508 -2.38 0.27 -40.37
C LEU A 508 -2.03 -0.18 -38.96
N SER A 509 -0.76 -0.06 -38.58
CA SER A 509 -0.25 -0.44 -37.27
C SER A 509 -0.03 0.77 -36.37
N SER A 510 -0.36 0.62 -35.08
CA SER A 510 -0.04 1.63 -34.07
C SER A 510 1.43 1.48 -33.64
N PRO A 511 2.19 2.59 -33.47
CA PRO A 511 3.57 2.54 -32.96
C PRO A 511 3.65 2.11 -31.49
N HIS A 512 2.52 2.00 -30.78
CA HIS A 512 2.46 1.53 -29.39
C HIS A 512 2.34 0.01 -29.27
N LEU A 513 2.19 -0.71 -30.38
CA LEU A 513 2.20 -2.17 -30.38
C LEU A 513 3.60 -2.72 -30.17
N THR A 514 3.66 -3.95 -29.67
CA THR A 514 4.92 -4.71 -29.57
C THR A 514 5.47 -5.08 -30.95
N ASN A 515 6.77 -5.38 -31.01
CA ASN A 515 7.40 -5.80 -32.26
C ASN A 515 6.79 -7.10 -32.80
N GLU A 516 6.36 -7.99 -31.92
CA GLU A 516 5.68 -9.25 -32.21
C GLU A 516 4.30 -9.01 -32.84
N GLU A 517 3.51 -8.09 -32.29
CA GLU A 517 2.20 -7.71 -32.84
C GLU A 517 2.36 -7.02 -34.21
N ILE A 518 3.34 -6.13 -34.37
CA ILE A 518 3.66 -5.51 -35.66
C ILE A 518 4.10 -6.59 -36.67
N TYR A 519 4.88 -7.58 -36.24
CA TYR A 519 5.27 -8.72 -37.07
C TYR A 519 4.06 -9.58 -37.49
N LEU A 520 3.07 -9.76 -36.61
CA LEU A 520 1.83 -10.46 -36.94
C LEU A 520 0.96 -9.63 -37.88
N ALA A 521 0.84 -8.32 -37.67
CA ALA A 521 0.10 -7.41 -38.54
C ALA A 521 0.69 -7.38 -39.96
N GLN A 522 2.02 -7.35 -40.09
CA GLN A 522 2.67 -7.41 -41.39
C GLN A 522 2.46 -8.76 -42.08
N LYS A 523 2.43 -9.85 -41.30
CA LYS A 523 2.17 -11.22 -41.80
C LYS A 523 0.72 -11.37 -42.26
N LEU A 524 -0.24 -10.79 -41.53
CA LEU A 524 -1.64 -10.72 -41.94
C LEU A 524 -1.77 -10.02 -43.31
N ALA A 525 -1.15 -8.86 -43.49
CA ALA A 525 -1.18 -8.15 -44.76
C ALA A 525 -0.53 -8.94 -45.91
N ARG A 526 0.72 -9.40 -45.72
CA ARG A 526 1.53 -9.96 -46.81
C ARG A 526 1.21 -11.41 -47.14
N VAL A 527 0.92 -12.22 -46.12
CA VAL A 527 0.71 -13.68 -46.29
C VAL A 527 -0.77 -13.99 -46.45
N VAL A 528 -1.63 -13.42 -45.59
CA VAL A 528 -3.07 -13.75 -45.60
C VAL A 528 -3.80 -12.94 -46.66
N PHE A 529 -3.66 -11.61 -46.65
CA PHE A 529 -4.33 -10.75 -47.62
C PHE A 529 -3.60 -10.66 -48.96
N GLN A 530 -2.31 -11.02 -49.02
CA GLN A 530 -1.46 -10.90 -50.22
C GLN A 530 -1.32 -9.46 -50.73
N THR A 531 -1.23 -8.51 -49.80
CA THR A 531 -1.01 -7.09 -50.10
C THR A 531 0.26 -6.55 -49.42
N ASN A 532 0.90 -5.57 -50.04
CA ASN A 532 1.97 -4.80 -49.43
C ASN A 532 1.48 -3.44 -48.90
N ASN A 533 0.18 -3.16 -48.99
CA ASN A 533 -0.44 -1.94 -48.47
C ASN A 533 -0.42 -1.98 -46.94
N MET A 534 0.64 -1.43 -46.39
CA MET A 534 0.87 -1.37 -44.95
C MET A 534 1.38 0.00 -44.58
N GLY A 535 0.86 0.51 -43.47
CA GLY A 535 1.26 1.79 -42.93
C GLY A 535 1.42 1.75 -41.42
N SER A 536 2.02 2.82 -40.90
CA SER A 536 1.98 3.15 -39.49
C SER A 536 1.06 4.35 -39.30
N LEU A 537 0.44 4.46 -38.13
CA LEU A 537 -0.30 5.66 -37.72
C LEU A 537 0.65 6.81 -37.30
N SER A 538 1.97 6.60 -37.32
CA SER A 538 2.97 7.65 -37.13
C SER A 538 3.24 8.43 -38.43
N PRO A 539 3.38 9.77 -38.39
CA PRO A 539 3.84 10.55 -39.54
C PRO A 539 5.22 10.08 -40.03
N SER A 540 5.44 10.03 -41.36
CA SER A 540 6.60 9.40 -42.01
C SER A 540 7.64 10.38 -42.59
N SER A 541 7.51 11.68 -42.34
CA SER A 541 8.10 12.75 -43.17
C SER A 541 9.64 12.78 -43.29
N PHE A 542 10.40 12.14 -42.40
CA PHE A 542 11.88 12.26 -42.36
C PHE A 542 12.64 10.96 -42.68
N GLN A 543 11.93 9.84 -42.89
CA GLN A 543 12.54 8.51 -42.93
C GLN A 543 13.50 8.31 -44.13
N ASP A 544 13.24 9.00 -45.24
CA ASP A 544 14.05 8.85 -46.46
C ASP A 544 15.43 9.51 -46.37
N GLY A 545 15.56 10.63 -45.64
CA GLY A 545 16.80 11.42 -45.62
C GLY A 545 17.97 10.72 -44.92
N LEU A 546 17.70 10.06 -43.78
CA LEU A 546 18.72 9.28 -43.05
C LEU A 546 19.10 8.00 -43.78
N ILE A 547 18.13 7.33 -44.42
CA ILE A 547 18.43 6.15 -45.26
C ILE A 547 19.31 6.55 -46.43
N GLN A 548 18.97 7.64 -47.14
CA GLN A 548 19.78 8.13 -48.26
C GLN A 548 21.19 8.56 -47.84
N SER A 549 21.35 9.12 -46.64
CA SER A 549 22.65 9.67 -46.19
C SER A 549 23.52 8.65 -45.46
N LEU A 550 22.93 7.79 -44.63
CA LEU A 550 23.63 6.89 -43.70
C LEU A 550 23.29 5.40 -43.91
N GLY A 551 22.36 5.08 -44.80
CA GLY A 551 21.92 3.71 -45.12
C GLY A 551 20.98 3.08 -44.08
N LYS A 552 20.67 3.78 -42.97
CA LYS A 552 19.79 3.28 -41.91
C LYS A 552 18.90 4.39 -41.36
N ASN A 553 17.65 4.04 -41.05
CA ASN A 553 16.71 4.91 -40.36
C ASN A 553 16.75 4.66 -38.84
N ALA A 554 17.85 5.03 -38.19
CA ALA A 554 18.04 4.84 -36.75
C ALA A 554 18.87 5.98 -36.17
N SER A 555 18.73 6.21 -34.86
CA SER A 555 19.60 7.13 -34.13
C SER A 555 21.05 6.67 -34.24
N THR A 556 21.97 7.61 -34.50
CA THR A 556 23.41 7.37 -34.51
C THR A 556 24.04 7.48 -33.13
N SER A 557 23.28 7.92 -32.13
CA SER A 557 23.77 8.27 -30.80
C SER A 557 22.95 7.62 -29.70
N SER A 558 23.62 7.36 -28.58
CA SER A 558 23.05 6.82 -27.34
C SER A 558 22.69 7.94 -26.35
N PHE A 559 21.92 7.60 -25.31
CA PHE A 559 21.61 8.55 -24.23
C PHE A 559 22.86 8.98 -23.44
N SER A 560 23.89 8.14 -23.34
CA SER A 560 25.17 8.47 -22.71
C SER A 560 25.98 9.49 -23.52
N ASP A 561 25.81 9.52 -24.84
CA ASP A 561 26.48 10.51 -25.69
C ASP A 561 25.95 11.92 -25.37
N ILE A 562 24.65 12.06 -25.12
CA ILE A 562 24.04 13.34 -24.68
C ILE A 562 24.74 13.84 -23.41
N SER A 563 24.87 12.97 -22.40
CA SER A 563 25.47 13.32 -21.11
C SER A 563 26.98 13.63 -21.17
N SER A 564 27.68 13.21 -22.23
CA SER A 564 29.14 13.39 -22.40
C SER A 564 29.52 14.37 -23.51
N SER A 565 28.52 14.98 -24.16
CA SER A 565 28.70 16.01 -25.18
C SER A 565 29.19 17.34 -24.57
N ASP A 566 30.01 18.08 -25.32
CA ASP A 566 30.44 19.44 -24.97
C ASP A 566 29.60 20.52 -25.66
N LEU A 567 28.81 20.15 -26.67
CA LEU A 567 27.79 21.00 -27.29
C LEU A 567 26.57 20.19 -27.73
N ILE A 568 25.39 20.73 -27.47
CA ILE A 568 24.11 20.18 -27.91
C ILE A 568 23.40 21.21 -28.79
N LEU A 569 23.05 20.80 -30.01
CA LEU A 569 22.22 21.56 -30.94
C LEU A 569 20.82 20.95 -30.98
N LEU A 570 19.83 21.65 -30.43
CA LEU A 570 18.41 21.31 -30.59
C LEU A 570 17.88 22.00 -31.84
N PHE A 571 17.45 21.23 -32.84
CA PHE A 571 17.00 21.75 -34.13
C PHE A 571 15.55 21.39 -34.40
N GLY A 572 14.67 22.40 -34.39
CA GLY A 572 13.25 22.26 -34.72
C GLY A 572 12.43 21.47 -33.70
N CYS A 573 12.97 21.18 -32.52
CA CYS A 573 12.34 20.29 -31.54
C CYS A 573 12.21 20.90 -30.15
N ASP A 574 11.10 20.59 -29.47
CA ASP A 574 10.90 20.85 -28.04
C ASP A 574 10.86 19.52 -27.25
N ILE A 575 12.05 19.05 -26.90
CA ILE A 575 12.22 17.78 -26.19
C ILE A 575 11.63 17.80 -24.77
N THR A 576 11.38 18.96 -24.17
CA THR A 576 10.84 19.03 -22.81
C THR A 576 9.35 18.68 -22.75
N GLU A 577 8.63 18.85 -23.87
CA GLU A 577 7.23 18.45 -23.99
C GLU A 577 7.11 17.01 -24.51
N LYS A 578 7.82 16.67 -25.59
CA LYS A 578 7.67 15.37 -26.26
C LYS A 578 8.47 14.25 -25.60
N TYR A 579 9.70 14.54 -25.15
CA TYR A 579 10.65 13.56 -24.62
C TYR A 579 11.28 14.02 -23.29
N PRO A 580 10.49 14.22 -22.21
CA PRO A 580 10.96 14.95 -21.03
C PRO A 580 12.24 14.40 -20.40
N ILE A 581 12.44 13.07 -20.42
CA ILE A 581 13.65 12.42 -19.90
C ILE A 581 14.90 12.81 -20.71
N VAL A 582 14.78 12.99 -22.03
CA VAL A 582 15.88 13.53 -22.85
C VAL A 582 16.14 14.98 -22.47
N GLY A 583 15.09 15.76 -22.22
CA GLY A 583 15.21 17.12 -21.68
C GLY A 583 16.00 17.18 -20.36
N LEU A 584 15.77 16.23 -19.44
CA LEU A 584 16.53 16.12 -18.20
C LEU A 584 18.02 15.84 -18.45
N LYS A 585 18.36 14.94 -19.38
CA LYS A 585 19.74 14.65 -19.75
C LYS A 585 20.45 15.84 -20.39
N VAL A 586 19.77 16.58 -21.26
CA VAL A 586 20.30 17.82 -21.84
C VAL A 586 20.58 18.85 -20.75
N ARG A 587 19.66 19.03 -19.80
CA ARG A 587 19.89 19.93 -18.66
C ARG A 587 21.07 19.50 -17.81
N GLU A 588 21.19 18.20 -17.53
CA GLU A 588 22.33 17.66 -16.80
C GLU A 588 23.65 17.92 -17.51
N ALA A 589 23.72 17.69 -18.83
CA ALA A 589 24.90 17.98 -19.64
C ALA A 589 25.28 19.47 -19.59
N VAL A 590 24.30 20.37 -19.71
CA VAL A 590 24.53 21.83 -19.62
C VAL A 590 25.06 22.22 -18.24
N LYS A 591 24.52 21.64 -17.15
CA LYS A 591 25.03 21.86 -15.79
C LYS A 591 26.47 21.39 -15.61
N ARG A 592 26.90 20.36 -16.34
CA ARG A 592 28.28 19.87 -16.37
C ARG A 592 29.20 20.71 -17.28
N GLY A 593 28.68 21.75 -17.93
CA GLY A 593 29.45 22.68 -18.75
C GLY A 593 29.24 22.56 -20.26
N ALA A 594 28.36 21.69 -20.73
CA ALA A 594 28.04 21.61 -22.16
C ALA A 594 27.34 22.89 -22.63
N ARG A 595 27.65 23.32 -23.85
CA ARG A 595 26.98 24.47 -24.47
C ARG A 595 25.70 24.03 -25.16
N LEU A 596 24.66 24.84 -25.09
CA LEU A 596 23.37 24.53 -25.70
C LEU A 596 23.00 25.59 -26.76
N ILE A 597 22.76 25.13 -27.98
CA ILE A 597 22.23 25.93 -29.08
C ILE A 597 20.82 25.44 -29.39
N ILE A 598 19.85 26.35 -29.41
CA ILE A 598 18.46 26.03 -29.74
C ILE A 598 18.07 26.76 -31.02
N VAL A 599 17.60 26.01 -32.01
CA VAL A 599 16.98 26.53 -33.22
C VAL A 599 15.51 26.16 -33.21
N HIS A 600 14.63 27.11 -32.92
CA HIS A 600 13.20 26.84 -32.85
C HIS A 600 12.39 28.11 -33.12
N PHE A 601 11.17 27.97 -33.62
CA PHE A 601 10.26 29.10 -33.86
C PHE A 601 9.59 29.69 -32.61
N ARG A 602 9.47 28.94 -31.51
CA ARG A 602 8.81 29.37 -30.25
C ARG A 602 9.75 29.22 -29.05
N ARG A 603 9.48 29.97 -27.98
CA ARG A 603 10.18 29.81 -26.70
C ARG A 603 10.00 28.39 -26.16
N THR A 604 11.09 27.78 -25.71
CA THR A 604 11.10 26.45 -25.07
C THR A 604 11.53 26.59 -23.61
N LYS A 605 11.32 25.54 -22.79
CA LYS A 605 11.77 25.54 -21.38
C LYS A 605 13.29 25.49 -21.19
N LEU A 606 14.04 25.13 -22.23
CA LEU A 606 15.51 25.07 -22.20
C LEU A 606 16.17 26.38 -22.67
N ASP A 607 15.39 27.35 -23.13
CA ASP A 607 15.88 28.66 -23.59
C ASP A 607 16.79 29.35 -22.57
N ASP A 608 16.37 29.35 -21.30
CA ASP A 608 17.07 30.07 -20.24
C ASP A 608 18.41 29.40 -19.87
N LEU A 609 18.61 28.16 -20.31
CA LEU A 609 19.86 27.40 -20.17
C LEU A 609 20.71 27.46 -21.45
N ALA A 610 20.18 27.97 -22.55
CA ALA A 610 20.84 27.96 -23.84
C ALA A 610 21.93 29.02 -23.92
N SER A 611 23.12 28.62 -24.35
CA SER A 611 24.19 29.55 -24.69
C SER A 611 23.81 30.42 -25.90
N MET A 612 22.99 29.88 -26.81
CA MET A 612 22.46 30.64 -27.94
C MET A 612 21.10 30.13 -28.42
N VAL A 613 20.19 31.06 -28.72
CA VAL A 613 18.86 30.74 -29.29
C VAL A 613 18.68 31.43 -30.64
N LEU A 614 18.46 30.65 -31.69
CA LEU A 614 18.14 31.11 -33.05
C LEU A 614 16.63 30.96 -33.30
N ARG A 615 15.94 32.10 -33.37
CA ARG A 615 14.51 32.18 -33.65
C ARG A 615 14.29 32.30 -35.16
N ILE A 616 13.68 31.29 -35.76
CA ILE A 616 13.37 31.22 -37.20
C ILE A 616 11.89 30.90 -37.41
N LYS A 617 11.33 31.18 -38.59
CA LYS A 617 10.00 30.65 -38.93
C LYS A 617 10.13 29.15 -39.20
N GLU A 618 9.04 28.41 -39.00
CA GLU A 618 9.02 26.94 -39.14
C GLU A 618 9.53 26.47 -40.51
N LYS A 619 9.11 27.13 -41.59
CA LYS A 619 9.54 26.84 -42.98
C LYS A 619 11.00 27.20 -43.29
N ASP A 620 11.66 28.00 -42.45
CA ASP A 620 12.96 28.60 -42.75
C ASP A 620 14.15 27.74 -42.28
N GLY A 621 13.90 26.61 -41.61
CA GLY A 621 14.94 25.70 -41.11
C GLY A 621 15.89 25.21 -42.20
N GLY A 622 15.34 24.85 -43.36
CA GLY A 622 16.13 24.46 -44.53
C GLY A 622 17.05 25.59 -45.01
N ALA A 623 16.55 26.82 -45.11
CA ALA A 623 17.35 27.96 -45.55
C ALA A 623 18.52 28.27 -44.59
N LEU A 624 18.28 28.15 -43.28
CA LEU A 624 19.34 28.30 -42.26
C LEU A 624 20.45 27.25 -42.45
N LEU A 625 20.11 25.97 -42.53
CA LEU A 625 21.10 24.89 -42.72
C LEU A 625 21.87 25.03 -44.03
N LYS A 626 21.17 25.35 -45.13
CA LYS A 626 21.80 25.60 -46.44
C LYS A 626 22.81 26.74 -46.38
N GLY A 627 22.47 27.85 -45.70
CA GLY A 627 23.37 28.98 -45.53
C GLY A 627 24.58 28.66 -44.65
N ILE A 628 24.39 27.90 -43.56
CA ILE A 628 25.47 27.43 -42.69
C ILE A 628 26.44 26.52 -43.46
N LEU A 629 25.91 25.53 -44.20
CA LEU A 629 26.72 24.61 -45.00
C LEU A 629 27.50 25.35 -46.09
N SER A 630 26.87 26.29 -46.80
CA SER A 630 27.56 27.13 -47.79
C SER A 630 28.69 27.94 -47.19
N PHE A 631 28.47 28.53 -46.02
CA PHE A 631 29.53 29.26 -45.31
C PHE A 631 30.70 28.34 -44.93
N ILE A 632 30.44 27.19 -44.30
CA ILE A 632 31.47 26.23 -43.88
C ILE A 632 32.31 25.74 -45.07
N ILE A 633 31.66 25.41 -46.19
CA ILE A 633 32.32 24.88 -47.39
C ILE A 633 33.08 25.97 -48.16
N THR A 634 32.58 27.20 -48.19
CA THR A 634 33.24 28.32 -48.89
C THR A 634 34.47 28.80 -48.13
N GLN A 635 34.44 28.72 -46.80
CA GLN A 635 35.55 29.11 -45.92
C GLN A 635 36.51 27.96 -45.58
N ASP A 636 36.32 26.77 -46.17
CA ASP A 636 37.14 25.58 -45.96
C ASP A 636 37.28 25.15 -44.48
N LEU A 637 36.18 25.24 -43.73
CA LEU A 637 36.13 24.96 -42.29
C LEU A 637 35.73 23.52 -41.94
N ALA A 638 35.53 22.66 -42.95
CA ALA A 638 35.11 21.28 -42.75
C ALA A 638 36.30 20.35 -42.48
N ASP A 639 36.10 19.28 -41.71
CA ASP A 639 37.13 18.27 -41.46
C ASP A 639 37.45 17.47 -42.73
N SER A 640 38.55 17.84 -43.38
CA SER A 640 38.99 17.23 -44.63
C SER A 640 39.40 15.76 -44.49
N GLU A 641 39.88 15.33 -43.31
CA GLU A 641 40.26 13.94 -43.06
C GLU A 641 39.03 13.07 -42.93
N PHE A 642 38.03 13.52 -42.16
CA PHE A 642 36.75 12.82 -42.02
C PHE A 642 36.06 12.66 -43.38
N ILE A 643 36.00 13.74 -44.17
CA ILE A 643 35.39 13.74 -45.52
C ILE A 643 36.05 12.67 -46.40
N LYS A 644 37.39 12.65 -46.49
CA LYS A 644 38.10 11.68 -47.33
C LYS A 644 37.88 10.22 -46.88
N ARG A 645 37.79 9.98 -45.57
CA ARG A 645 37.72 8.63 -45.00
C ARG A 645 36.32 8.05 -44.90
N ARG A 646 35.29 8.89 -44.70
CA ARG A 646 33.94 8.44 -44.28
C ARG A 646 32.81 8.91 -45.21
N THR A 647 33.10 9.68 -46.25
CA THR A 647 32.07 10.22 -47.16
C THR A 647 32.36 9.90 -48.62
N SER A 648 31.32 9.94 -49.45
CA SER A 648 31.40 9.82 -50.91
C SER A 648 30.78 11.06 -51.57
N GLU A 649 31.18 11.36 -52.80
CA GLU A 649 30.60 12.42 -53.65
C GLU A 649 30.64 13.87 -53.08
N PHE A 650 31.44 14.12 -52.04
CA PHE A 650 31.52 15.44 -51.39
C PHE A 650 31.87 16.58 -52.36
N THR A 651 32.75 16.35 -53.34
CA THR A 651 33.12 17.37 -54.34
C THR A 651 31.93 17.80 -55.21
N SER A 652 31.05 16.87 -55.56
CA SER A 652 29.82 17.17 -56.31
C SER A 652 28.84 17.96 -55.45
N PHE A 653 28.65 17.53 -54.20
CA PHE A 653 27.83 18.24 -53.21
C PHE A 653 28.34 19.66 -52.94
N ALA A 654 29.63 19.82 -52.65
CA ALA A 654 30.26 21.11 -52.38
C ALA A 654 30.11 22.10 -53.54
N LYS A 655 30.22 21.66 -54.80
CA LYS A 655 29.97 22.52 -55.97
C LYS A 655 28.54 23.06 -55.99
N LYS A 656 27.54 22.22 -55.69
CA LYS A 656 26.13 22.65 -55.64
C LYS A 656 25.88 23.63 -54.50
N ILE A 657 26.48 23.38 -53.34
CA ILE A 657 26.31 24.19 -52.13
C ILE A 657 26.98 25.57 -52.27
N LYS A 658 28.17 25.65 -52.90
CA LYS A 658 28.88 26.91 -53.15
C LYS A 658 28.09 27.90 -54.01
N ASN A 659 27.11 27.43 -54.79
CA ASN A 659 26.24 28.31 -55.58
C ASN A 659 25.21 29.07 -54.72
N TRP A 660 25.03 28.70 -53.45
CA TRP A 660 24.11 29.39 -52.54
C TRP A 660 24.83 30.51 -51.80
N SER A 661 24.42 31.77 -52.00
CA SER A 661 24.92 32.90 -51.22
C SER A 661 24.37 32.83 -49.77
N PRO A 662 25.24 32.68 -48.74
CA PRO A 662 24.81 32.70 -47.34
C PRO A 662 24.11 34.00 -46.97
N GLU A 663 24.58 35.15 -47.47
CA GLU A 663 23.98 36.46 -47.15
C GLU A 663 22.54 36.56 -47.68
N ASN A 664 22.28 36.06 -48.88
CA ASN A 664 20.94 36.08 -49.46
C ASN A 664 19.98 35.15 -48.72
N LEU A 665 20.46 33.95 -48.34
CA LEU A 665 19.67 33.01 -47.53
C LEU A 665 19.40 33.53 -46.12
N TRP A 666 20.36 34.22 -45.51
CA TRP A 666 20.21 34.76 -44.16
C TRP A 666 19.39 36.06 -44.12
N LYS A 667 19.34 36.85 -45.19
CA LYS A 667 18.47 38.03 -45.29
C LYS A 667 16.98 37.70 -45.10
N SER A 668 16.54 36.53 -45.57
CA SER A 668 15.16 36.08 -45.36
C SER A 668 14.89 35.58 -43.95
N LEU A 669 15.93 35.24 -43.19
CA LEU A 669 15.83 34.86 -41.79
C LEU A 669 15.73 36.13 -40.96
N LEU A 670 14.77 36.20 -40.02
CA LEU A 670 14.64 37.31 -39.08
C LEU A 670 15.77 37.31 -38.02
N LEU A 671 17.02 37.05 -38.44
CA LEU A 671 18.21 36.88 -37.63
C LEU A 671 19.34 37.74 -38.19
N LYS A 672 20.09 38.40 -37.30
CA LYS A 672 21.32 39.10 -37.69
C LYS A 672 22.37 38.05 -38.12
N PRO A 673 23.04 38.20 -39.28
CA PRO A 673 24.10 37.28 -39.74
C PRO A 673 25.17 36.98 -38.68
N LYS A 674 25.59 38.00 -37.91
CA LYS A 674 26.53 37.85 -36.80
C LYS A 674 26.11 36.78 -35.78
N LYS A 675 24.81 36.68 -35.48
CA LYS A 675 24.28 35.70 -34.53
C LYS A 675 24.36 34.27 -35.07
N ILE A 676 24.10 34.10 -36.37
CA ILE A 676 24.25 32.80 -37.05
C ILE A 676 25.72 32.38 -37.05
N LEU A 677 26.63 33.29 -37.41
CA LEU A 677 28.07 33.04 -37.38
C LEU A 677 28.58 32.67 -35.98
N SER A 678 28.08 33.33 -34.92
CA SER A 678 28.41 32.95 -33.55
C SER A 678 27.96 31.53 -33.21
N ALA A 679 26.78 31.09 -33.66
CA ALA A 679 26.33 29.71 -33.46
C ALA A 679 27.22 28.71 -34.22
N VAL A 680 27.61 29.02 -35.46
CA VAL A 680 28.52 28.19 -36.26
C VAL A 680 29.89 28.08 -35.59
N ASN A 681 30.45 29.18 -35.11
CA ASN A 681 31.74 29.16 -34.41
C ASN A 681 31.67 28.32 -33.13
N LEU A 682 30.57 28.38 -32.38
CA LEU A 682 30.37 27.53 -31.20
C LEU A 682 30.36 26.04 -31.60
N TYR A 683 29.64 25.69 -32.67
CA TYR A 683 29.58 24.33 -33.18
C TYR A 683 30.95 23.82 -33.66
N LEU A 684 31.67 24.61 -34.46
CA LEU A 684 32.99 24.24 -34.99
C LEU A 684 34.07 24.13 -33.88
N ALA A 685 33.95 24.90 -32.80
CA ALA A 685 34.88 24.82 -31.66
C ALA A 685 34.65 23.58 -30.77
N SER A 686 33.54 22.87 -30.96
CA SER A 686 33.15 21.69 -30.19
C SER A 686 33.91 20.45 -30.65
N LYS A 687 34.35 19.61 -29.70
CA LYS A 687 35.01 18.32 -30.01
C LYS A 687 34.02 17.17 -30.14
N ARG A 688 32.88 17.23 -29.44
CA ARG A 688 31.85 16.18 -29.38
C ARG A 688 30.44 16.80 -29.47
N PRO A 689 30.13 17.52 -30.56
CA PRO A 689 28.80 18.09 -30.73
C PRO A 689 27.76 16.99 -30.99
N ILE A 690 26.57 17.15 -30.44
CA ILE A 690 25.39 16.33 -30.74
C ILE A 690 24.29 17.21 -31.31
N ILE A 691 23.63 16.70 -32.35
CA ILE A 691 22.45 17.31 -32.93
C ILE A 691 21.25 16.45 -32.55
N ILE A 692 20.28 17.07 -31.90
CA ILE A 692 18.97 16.47 -31.60
C ILE A 692 17.96 17.21 -32.46
N LEU A 693 17.21 16.44 -33.24
CA LEU A 693 16.10 16.92 -34.04
C LEU A 693 14.90 16.02 -33.82
N ASP A 694 13.71 16.56 -34.04
CA ASP A 694 12.46 15.82 -34.02
C ASP A 694 12.02 15.58 -35.47
N ALA A 695 11.77 14.32 -35.78
CA ALA A 695 11.47 13.78 -37.11
C ALA A 695 9.96 13.58 -37.30
#